data_AF-R5L5R2-F1
#
_entry.id   AF-R5L5R2-F1
#
_cell.length_a   1.000
_cell.length_b   1.000
_cell.length_c   1.000
_cell.angle_alpha   90.00
_cell.angle_beta   90.00
_cell.angle_gamma   90.00
#
_symmetry.space_group_name_H-M   'P 1'
#
loop_
_entity.id
_entity.type
_entity.pdbx_description
1 polymer ?
#
loop_
_entity_poly.entity_id
_entity_poly.type
_entity_poly.pdbx_seq_one_letter_code
_entity_poly.pdbx_strand_id
1 'polypeptide(L)'
;MHSEVLFISKQLACQKFIYKIHSKRLRESKWNLTLPIEEARKNDEVISLADSQILRWIDEMNQITDADSKAREIKLKIRDIKKEPNSRQNSRTIKDLYKQLDDLQFKSDYMCLIIDKKKDYWRACRGFSINGIPYKRLLGTNGGIKNSTIVFVSERLHKALITRIENGRKPNIPLVTAKLEAYKALTCSASIPVSFPKGILIVNDCMTKFMSDIIYLTDECDGDPIMEEMKNQEIVLDASDGCGLMHPELAKRWSAELGLDYVMSGCNTRMSWEKGMAFTFDFIDFADKVAGGNYTVKDAWGNDVDIRDVELILTTSMVKLWDSYDSCDDYIKNSIANGYTFGITKTCPKELENERNLNYQFLQSYQFSDNDIEELIAPTMNEIKDVLGRDWKKAVLFLKGFGLNENNIERIDDDIAKAVMIDQRMINDPFVQNTIYQTIKNRIDEAKVGVLKVHGNYSIVSGDPYALCQNIFGLKVTGLLKAGEVYNKYWADDGADQLVCFRAPMTCHNNILSVKPNGSEEAKYWYRYMETCTIFNSWDTSCAALNGMDFDGDIVLLTDNPVLVRNIKRQPALMCAQRKAEKRVSSEEDFIRSNIESFGNDIGQTTNWITSMFEVRSHFKPESKEYKTLSYRIRCGQLYQQNNSLL
;
A
#
# COMPACT_ATOMS: atom_id res chain seq x y z
N MET A 1 -7.96 14.49 -3.98
CA MET A 1 -7.91 13.29 -3.10
C MET A 1 -8.98 12.35 -3.61
N HIS A 2 -8.66 11.63 -4.68
CA HIS A 2 -9.50 10.52 -5.13
C HIS A 2 -9.20 9.36 -4.21
N SER A 3 -10.23 8.89 -3.50
CA SER A 3 -10.18 7.63 -2.79
C SER A 3 -9.87 6.53 -3.80
N GLU A 4 -8.68 5.95 -3.70
CA GLU A 4 -8.41 4.63 -4.26
C GLU A 4 -9.52 3.70 -3.76
N VAL A 5 -10.43 3.31 -4.65
CA VAL A 5 -11.37 2.23 -4.35
C VAL A 5 -10.59 0.92 -4.50
N LEU A 6 -9.64 0.73 -3.60
CA LEU A 6 -9.28 -0.59 -3.14
C LEU A 6 -10.46 -1.03 -2.28
N PHE A 7 -11.09 -2.13 -2.64
CA PHE A 7 -12.10 -2.75 -1.79
C PHE A 7 -11.45 -3.12 -0.46
N ILE A 8 -11.50 -2.20 0.50
CA ILE A 8 -11.26 -2.51 1.91
C ILE A 8 -12.37 -3.49 2.25
N SER A 9 -12.00 -4.73 2.59
CA SER A 9 -12.92 -5.75 3.09
C SER A 9 -13.90 -5.09 4.08
N LYS A 10 -15.20 -5.40 3.99
CA LYS A 10 -16.23 -4.89 4.90
C LYS A 10 -15.66 -4.79 6.32
N GLN A 11 -15.73 -3.61 6.93
CA GLN A 11 -15.05 -3.34 8.21
C GLN A 11 -15.51 -4.33 9.30
N LEU A 12 -14.76 -5.42 9.47
CA LEU A 12 -15.06 -6.50 10.41
C LEU A 12 -14.79 -6.04 11.85
N ALA A 13 -13.72 -5.28 12.08
CA ALA A 13 -13.33 -4.79 13.40
C ALA A 13 -13.93 -3.42 13.75
N CYS A 14 -14.26 -3.20 15.02
CA CYS A 14 -14.76 -1.93 15.50
C CYS A 14 -13.65 -0.87 15.50
N GLN A 15 -13.98 0.37 15.09
CA GLN A 15 -13.02 1.49 15.15
C GLN A 15 -12.53 1.70 16.58
N LYS A 16 -11.23 1.98 16.72
CA LYS A 16 -10.59 2.33 17.98
C LYS A 16 -10.31 3.83 17.99
N PHE A 17 -10.43 4.50 19.14
CA PHE A 17 -10.15 5.92 19.28
C PHE A 17 -8.96 6.15 20.20
N ILE A 18 -8.08 7.07 19.81
CA ILE A 18 -6.88 7.42 20.58
C ILE A 18 -6.72 8.93 20.62
N TYR A 19 -5.93 9.42 21.58
CA TYR A 19 -5.47 10.81 21.55
C TYR A 19 -4.47 11.02 20.41
N LYS A 20 -4.62 12.15 19.69
CA LYS A 20 -3.58 12.73 18.84
C LYS A 20 -3.44 14.21 19.19
N ILE A 21 -2.36 14.55 19.88
CA ILE A 21 -2.16 15.91 20.42
C ILE A 21 -0.83 16.50 19.95
N HIS A 22 -0.76 17.83 19.93
CA HIS A 22 0.46 18.57 19.68
C HIS A 22 1.33 18.68 20.94
N SER A 23 2.65 18.56 20.81
CA SER A 23 3.60 18.69 21.92
C SER A 23 3.56 20.07 22.57
N LYS A 24 3.12 21.10 21.85
CA LYS A 24 2.77 22.43 22.37
C LYS A 24 1.74 22.35 23.49
N ARG A 25 0.69 21.54 23.34
CA ARG A 25 -0.37 21.35 24.35
C ARG A 25 0.19 20.77 25.65
N LEU A 26 1.10 19.78 25.54
CA LEU A 26 1.81 19.23 26.70
C LEU A 26 2.75 20.27 27.33
N ARG A 27 3.49 21.03 26.54
CA ARG A 27 4.40 22.06 27.05
C ARG A 27 3.64 23.16 27.83
N GLU A 28 2.49 23.60 27.33
CA GLU A 28 1.64 24.61 27.98
C GLU A 28 1.05 24.12 29.31
N SER A 29 0.76 22.82 29.41
CA SER A 29 0.33 22.15 30.64
C SER A 29 1.50 21.65 31.51
N LYS A 30 2.73 22.12 31.27
CA LYS A 30 3.94 21.72 32.01
C LYS A 30 4.13 20.20 32.06
N TRP A 31 3.75 19.49 30.99
CA TRP A 31 3.87 18.04 30.80
C TRP A 31 2.98 17.20 31.71
N ASN A 32 1.95 17.82 32.31
CA ASN A 32 0.90 17.14 33.07
C ASN A 32 -0.46 17.71 32.65
N LEU A 33 -1.09 17.06 31.66
CA LEU A 33 -2.29 17.53 31.01
C LEU A 33 -3.55 16.87 31.61
N THR A 34 -4.55 17.65 31.96
CA THR A 34 -5.91 17.15 32.19
C THR A 34 -6.71 17.40 30.91
N LEU A 35 -7.17 16.33 30.26
CA LEU A 35 -7.88 16.38 28.99
C LEU A 35 -8.97 15.28 28.94
N PRO A 36 -10.18 15.55 29.43
CA PRO A 36 -11.31 14.62 29.28
C PRO A 36 -11.62 14.34 27.80
N ILE A 37 -12.10 13.13 27.48
CA ILE A 37 -12.37 12.73 26.09
C ILE A 37 -13.37 13.64 25.37
N GLU A 38 -14.39 14.15 26.08
CA GLU A 38 -15.37 15.08 25.52
C GLU A 38 -14.73 16.41 25.09
N GLU A 39 -13.73 16.90 25.84
CA GLU A 39 -12.98 18.09 25.48
C GLU A 39 -12.06 17.80 24.29
N ALA A 40 -11.33 16.67 24.31
CA ALA A 40 -10.47 16.27 23.22
C ALA A 40 -11.22 16.14 21.88
N ARG A 41 -12.44 15.60 21.90
CA ARG A 41 -13.30 15.52 20.70
C ARG A 41 -13.69 16.89 20.17
N LYS A 42 -13.96 17.88 21.03
CA LYS A 42 -14.28 19.25 20.62
C LYS A 42 -13.06 19.97 20.02
N ASN A 43 -11.86 19.54 20.39
CA ASN A 43 -10.61 20.12 19.92
C ASN A 43 -10.01 19.38 18.71
N ASP A 44 -10.70 18.38 18.16
CA ASP A 44 -10.16 17.47 17.12
C ASP A 44 -8.87 16.74 17.54
N GLU A 45 -8.71 16.50 18.86
CA GLU A 45 -7.57 15.82 19.49
C GLU A 45 -7.78 14.30 19.65
N VAL A 46 -8.82 13.75 19.03
CA VAL A 46 -9.14 12.32 19.00
C VAL A 46 -9.21 11.85 17.56
N ILE A 47 -8.46 10.81 17.23
CA ILE A 47 -8.49 10.17 15.92
C ILE A 47 -9.02 8.75 16.01
N SER A 48 -9.59 8.26 14.92
CA SER A 48 -9.92 6.85 14.75
C SER A 48 -8.74 6.09 14.15
N LEU A 49 -8.55 4.85 14.61
CA LEU A 49 -7.65 3.87 14.04
C LEU A 49 -8.42 2.60 13.69
N ALA A 50 -8.00 1.95 12.62
CA ALA A 50 -8.34 0.56 12.37
C ALA A 50 -7.59 -0.36 13.35
N ASP A 51 -8.12 -1.56 13.57
CA ASP A 51 -7.53 -2.51 14.49
C ASP A 51 -6.15 -3.01 14.00
N SER A 52 -5.22 -3.22 14.93
CA SER A 52 -3.84 -3.66 14.65
C SER A 52 -3.34 -4.56 15.76
N GLN A 53 -2.23 -5.27 15.52
CA GLN A 53 -1.67 -6.22 16.49
C GLN A 53 -1.44 -5.59 17.86
N ILE A 54 -0.94 -4.36 17.89
CA ILE A 54 -0.66 -3.67 19.14
C ILE A 54 -1.93 -3.28 19.90
N LEU A 55 -3.00 -2.90 19.20
CA LEU A 55 -4.27 -2.54 19.83
C LEU A 55 -4.96 -3.79 20.38
N ARG A 56 -4.84 -4.93 19.71
CA ARG A 56 -5.31 -6.24 20.22
C ARG A 56 -4.58 -6.65 21.50
N TRP A 57 -3.26 -6.48 21.55
CA TRP A 57 -2.50 -6.73 22.78
C TRP A 57 -2.90 -5.81 23.93
N ILE A 58 -3.16 -4.53 23.64
CA ILE A 58 -3.64 -3.59 24.66
C ILE A 58 -5.00 -4.01 25.18
N ASP A 59 -5.92 -4.44 24.31
CA ASP A 59 -7.23 -4.95 24.70
C ASP A 59 -7.11 -6.19 25.57
N GLU A 60 -6.25 -7.14 25.19
CA GLU A 60 -5.93 -8.34 25.98
C GLU A 60 -5.37 -7.98 27.36
N MET A 61 -4.36 -7.11 27.43
CA MET A 61 -3.74 -6.66 28.69
C MET A 61 -4.71 -5.87 29.57
N ASN A 62 -5.73 -5.26 28.98
CA ASN A 62 -6.82 -4.56 29.67
C ASN A 62 -8.02 -5.46 29.98
N GLN A 63 -7.93 -6.77 29.69
CA GLN A 63 -9.01 -7.74 29.90
C GLN A 63 -10.29 -7.39 29.13
N ILE A 64 -10.14 -6.70 27.99
CA ILE A 64 -11.22 -6.36 27.08
C ILE A 64 -11.35 -7.51 26.07
N THR A 65 -12.26 -8.44 26.33
CA THR A 65 -12.63 -9.50 25.38
C THR A 65 -13.86 -9.10 24.57
N ASP A 66 -13.95 -9.62 23.33
CA ASP A 66 -15.15 -9.52 22.49
C ASP A 66 -15.61 -8.09 22.21
N ALA A 67 -14.67 -7.13 22.17
CA ALA A 67 -14.96 -5.71 22.01
C ALA A 67 -15.83 -5.43 20.78
N ASP A 68 -15.56 -6.13 19.67
CA ASP A 68 -16.27 -5.95 18.42
C ASP A 68 -17.72 -6.45 18.49
N SER A 69 -17.94 -7.64 19.05
CA SER A 69 -19.28 -8.19 19.27
C SER A 69 -20.10 -7.31 20.20
N LYS A 70 -19.53 -6.91 21.34
CA LYS A 70 -20.17 -6.00 22.31
C LYS A 70 -20.49 -4.65 21.68
N ALA A 71 -19.58 -4.07 20.90
CA ALA A 71 -19.81 -2.80 20.22
C ALA A 71 -20.92 -2.91 19.17
N ARG A 72 -21.01 -4.01 18.42
CA ARG A 72 -22.12 -4.28 17.47
C ARG A 72 -23.45 -4.37 18.20
N GLU A 73 -23.53 -5.11 19.30
CA GLU A 73 -24.74 -5.20 20.12
C GLU A 73 -25.19 -3.85 20.66
N ILE A 74 -24.27 -3.04 21.18
CA ILE A 74 -24.56 -1.70 21.69
C ILE A 74 -25.09 -0.80 20.56
N LYS A 75 -24.48 -0.85 19.37
CA LYS A 75 -24.95 -0.10 18.19
C LYS A 75 -26.34 -0.53 17.73
N LEU A 76 -26.64 -1.83 17.76
CA LEU A 76 -27.97 -2.36 17.46
C LEU A 76 -29.01 -1.84 18.46
N LYS A 77 -28.71 -1.93 19.77
CA LYS A 77 -29.58 -1.41 20.84
C LYS A 77 -29.85 0.09 20.68
N ILE A 78 -28.82 0.89 20.37
CA ILE A 78 -28.99 2.34 20.10
C ILE A 78 -29.92 2.55 18.91
N ARG A 79 -29.73 1.79 17.82
CA ARG A 79 -30.57 1.91 16.62
C ARG A 79 -32.03 1.57 16.91
N ASP A 80 -32.27 0.55 17.73
CA ASP A 80 -33.63 0.11 18.04
C ASP A 80 -34.33 1.11 18.98
N ILE A 81 -33.66 1.63 20.01
CA ILE A 81 -34.21 2.68 20.88
C ILE A 81 -34.50 3.98 20.11
N LYS A 82 -33.69 4.32 19.09
CA LYS A 82 -33.94 5.50 18.24
C LYS A 82 -35.21 5.41 17.38
N LYS A 83 -35.78 4.21 17.21
CA LYS A 83 -37.07 4.02 16.52
C LYS A 83 -38.27 4.23 17.44
N GLU A 84 -38.06 4.25 18.75
CA GLU A 84 -39.11 4.49 19.73
C GLU A 84 -39.43 5.98 19.88
N PRO A 85 -40.60 6.36 20.44
CA PRO A 85 -40.94 7.75 20.74
C PRO A 85 -39.88 8.42 21.62
N ASN A 86 -39.63 9.70 21.36
CA ASN A 86 -38.65 10.46 22.12
C ASN A 86 -39.11 10.61 23.58
N SER A 87 -38.31 10.08 24.52
CA SER A 87 -38.56 10.18 25.95
C SER A 87 -37.27 10.51 26.70
N ARG A 88 -37.41 11.14 27.88
CA ARG A 88 -36.25 11.44 28.76
C ARG A 88 -35.51 10.17 29.18
N GLN A 89 -36.24 9.05 29.31
CA GLN A 89 -35.68 7.74 29.61
C GLN A 89 -34.85 7.22 28.44
N ASN A 90 -35.40 7.24 27.23
CA ASN A 90 -34.71 6.78 26.02
C ASN A 90 -33.45 7.62 25.74
N SER A 91 -33.53 8.94 25.93
CA SER A 91 -32.36 9.83 25.82
C SER A 91 -31.25 9.51 26.82
N ARG A 92 -31.59 9.16 28.07
CA ARG A 92 -30.62 8.74 29.09
C ARG A 92 -29.99 7.39 28.74
N THR A 93 -30.81 6.40 28.37
CA THR A 93 -30.33 5.07 27.98
C THR A 93 -29.38 5.16 26.78
N ILE A 94 -29.71 5.97 25.77
CA ILE A 94 -28.83 6.20 24.62
C ILE A 94 -27.49 6.80 25.06
N LYS A 95 -27.50 7.78 25.97
CA LYS A 95 -26.26 8.38 26.51
C LYS A 95 -25.40 7.37 27.25
N ASP A 96 -25.99 6.51 28.07
CA ASP A 96 -25.27 5.46 28.80
C ASP A 96 -24.69 4.40 27.84
N LEU A 97 -25.43 4.03 26.80
CA LEU A 97 -24.95 3.12 25.75
C LEU A 97 -23.77 3.71 24.97
N TYR A 98 -23.82 5.01 24.63
CA TYR A 98 -22.68 5.68 24.01
C TYR A 98 -21.46 5.74 24.93
N LYS A 99 -21.65 5.91 26.24
CA LYS A 99 -20.55 5.85 27.21
C LYS A 99 -19.91 4.47 27.26
N GLN A 100 -20.71 3.40 27.32
CA GLN A 100 -20.21 2.03 27.26
C GLN A 100 -19.47 1.74 25.96
N LEU A 101 -19.97 2.29 24.84
CA LEU A 101 -19.30 2.17 23.55
C LEU A 101 -17.95 2.90 23.56
N ASP A 102 -17.88 4.09 24.15
CA ASP A 102 -16.64 4.84 24.31
C ASP A 102 -15.63 4.08 25.19
N ASP A 103 -16.06 3.47 26.29
CA ASP A 103 -15.19 2.66 27.16
C ASP A 103 -14.60 1.45 26.41
N LEU A 104 -15.29 0.91 25.41
CA LEU A 104 -14.79 -0.18 24.56
C LEU A 104 -13.89 0.30 23.42
N GLN A 105 -14.19 1.45 22.82
CA GLN A 105 -13.49 1.92 21.62
C GLN A 105 -12.29 2.80 21.95
N PHE A 106 -12.33 3.55 23.04
CA PHE A 106 -11.27 4.47 23.44
C PHE A 106 -10.10 3.74 24.09
N LYS A 107 -8.89 3.96 23.59
CA LYS A 107 -7.65 3.35 24.08
C LYS A 107 -6.80 4.42 24.75
N SER A 108 -7.10 4.69 26.02
CA SER A 108 -6.32 5.65 26.81
C SER A 108 -4.84 5.27 26.91
N ASP A 109 -4.50 3.98 26.90
CA ASP A 109 -3.10 3.54 27.00
C ASP A 109 -2.26 3.75 25.73
N TYR A 110 -2.82 4.23 24.63
CA TYR A 110 -2.12 4.40 23.36
C TYR A 110 -2.42 5.78 22.78
N MET A 111 -1.40 6.53 22.38
CA MET A 111 -1.59 7.87 21.83
C MET A 111 -0.51 8.27 20.84
N CYS A 112 -0.85 9.22 19.97
CA CYS A 112 0.05 9.81 19.00
C CYS A 112 0.40 11.24 19.39
N LEU A 113 1.70 11.55 19.51
CA LEU A 113 2.17 12.89 19.82
C LEU A 113 2.77 13.54 18.56
N ILE A 114 2.17 14.63 18.10
CA ILE A 114 2.72 15.48 17.03
C ILE A 114 3.78 16.39 17.66
N ILE A 115 5.01 16.30 17.16
CA ILE A 115 6.18 17.04 17.66
C ILE A 115 6.25 18.40 16.95
N ASP A 116 5.98 19.47 17.69
CA ASP A 116 6.09 20.84 17.17
C ASP A 116 7.54 21.37 17.18
N LYS A 117 8.38 20.88 18.11
CA LYS A 117 9.79 21.29 18.23
C LYS A 117 10.66 20.09 18.60
N LYS A 118 11.85 19.98 18.00
CA LYS A 118 12.83 18.91 18.31
C LYS A 118 13.11 18.77 19.81
N LYS A 119 13.21 19.88 20.55
CA LYS A 119 13.39 19.87 22.02
C LYS A 119 12.19 19.32 22.81
N ASP A 120 10.99 19.44 22.27
CA ASP A 120 9.80 18.89 22.90
C ASP A 120 9.85 17.37 22.86
N TYR A 121 10.36 16.77 21.78
CA TYR A 121 10.46 15.32 21.67
C TYR A 121 11.42 14.73 22.71
N TRP A 122 12.61 15.31 22.86
CA TRP A 122 13.54 14.94 23.93
C TRP A 122 12.92 15.05 25.32
N ARG A 123 12.12 16.10 25.56
CA ARG A 123 11.43 16.27 26.85
C ARG A 123 10.29 15.26 27.03
N ALA A 124 9.53 14.95 25.98
CA ALA A 124 8.46 13.96 26.00
C ALA A 124 8.99 12.56 26.32
N CYS A 125 10.16 12.20 25.78
CA CYS A 125 10.80 10.90 26.04
C CYS A 125 11.26 10.73 27.50
N ARG A 126 11.41 11.82 28.27
CA ARG A 126 11.63 11.77 29.72
C ARG A 126 10.35 11.50 30.54
N GLY A 127 9.19 11.45 29.87
CA GLY A 127 7.89 11.18 30.47
C GLY A 127 6.99 12.42 30.58
N PHE A 128 5.69 12.18 30.46
CA PHE A 128 4.60 13.14 30.68
C PHE A 128 3.33 12.40 31.10
N SER A 129 2.32 13.12 31.56
CA SER A 129 1.03 12.52 31.93
C SER A 129 -0.16 13.19 31.26
N ILE A 130 -1.19 12.38 30.96
CA ILE A 130 -2.52 12.83 30.54
C ILE A 130 -3.54 12.20 31.48
N ASN A 131 -4.40 13.01 32.12
CA ASN A 131 -5.39 12.54 33.11
C ASN A 131 -4.79 11.67 34.23
N GLY A 132 -3.57 12.00 34.66
CA GLY A 132 -2.83 11.23 35.66
C GLY A 132 -2.20 9.93 35.17
N ILE A 133 -2.34 9.57 33.89
CA ILE A 133 -1.70 8.39 33.28
C ILE A 133 -0.32 8.80 32.75
N PRO A 134 0.78 8.22 33.24
CA PRO A 134 2.13 8.47 32.71
C PRO A 134 2.36 7.72 31.39
N TYR A 135 3.04 8.37 30.43
CA TYR A 135 3.34 7.81 29.11
C TYR A 135 4.85 7.70 28.84
N LYS A 136 5.22 6.68 28.07
CA LYS A 136 6.57 6.45 27.54
C LYS A 136 6.56 6.27 26.04
N ARG A 137 7.66 6.65 25.40
CA ARG A 137 7.85 6.45 23.96
C ARG A 137 7.80 4.96 23.65
N LEU A 138 7.05 4.61 22.62
CA LEU A 138 7.03 3.26 22.10
C LEU A 138 7.87 3.17 20.81
N LEU A 139 7.45 3.87 19.76
CA LEU A 139 8.09 3.84 18.44
C LEU A 139 7.56 4.97 17.53
N GLY A 140 8.28 5.29 16.48
CA GLY A 140 7.81 6.06 15.33
C GLY A 140 7.40 5.13 14.19
N THR A 141 6.19 5.31 13.66
CA THR A 141 5.78 4.63 12.41
C THR A 141 6.28 5.43 11.21
N ASN A 142 6.55 4.80 10.05
CA ASN A 142 7.07 5.51 8.88
C ASN A 142 6.19 6.71 8.47
N GLY A 143 4.87 6.50 8.39
CA GLY A 143 3.92 7.58 8.14
C GLY A 143 3.82 8.60 9.28
N GLY A 144 4.02 8.17 10.52
CA GLY A 144 4.09 9.05 11.68
C GLY A 144 5.29 9.97 11.63
N ILE A 145 6.50 9.42 11.45
CA ILE A 145 7.77 10.15 11.38
C ILE A 145 7.75 11.21 10.27
N LYS A 146 7.27 10.86 9.07
CA LYS A 146 7.10 11.83 7.96
C LYS A 146 6.20 13.02 8.31
N ASN A 147 5.28 12.82 9.26
CA ASN A 147 4.37 13.85 9.79
C ASN A 147 4.75 14.28 11.23
N SER A 148 6.00 14.10 11.63
CA SER A 148 6.52 14.44 12.96
C SER A 148 5.69 13.88 14.11
N THR A 149 5.10 12.69 13.95
CA THR A 149 4.18 12.05 14.91
C THR A 149 4.79 10.78 15.45
N ILE A 150 4.83 10.63 16.78
CA ILE A 150 5.41 9.48 17.48
C ILE A 150 4.36 8.79 18.35
N VAL A 151 4.42 7.47 18.44
CA VAL A 151 3.54 6.67 19.29
C VAL A 151 4.09 6.59 20.70
N PHE A 152 3.24 6.91 21.67
CA PHE A 152 3.48 6.73 23.10
C PHE A 152 2.43 5.79 23.69
N VAL A 153 2.84 5.05 24.71
CA VAL A 153 1.96 4.15 25.47
C VAL A 153 2.03 4.42 26.96
N SER A 154 1.00 4.01 27.70
CA SER A 154 1.03 4.12 29.15
C SER A 154 2.20 3.34 29.74
N GLU A 155 2.83 3.89 30.77
CA GLU A 155 4.02 3.31 31.39
C GLU A 155 3.78 1.88 31.91
N ARG A 156 2.55 1.57 32.37
CA ARG A 156 2.19 0.24 32.86
C ARG A 156 2.26 -0.85 31.78
N LEU A 157 1.98 -0.52 30.51
CA LEU A 157 1.96 -1.48 29.40
C LEU A 157 3.31 -1.54 28.67
N HIS A 158 4.14 -0.51 28.81
CA HIS A 158 5.37 -0.32 28.02
C HIS A 158 6.28 -1.56 27.98
N LYS A 159 6.66 -2.11 29.15
CA LYS A 159 7.58 -3.26 29.22
C LYS A 159 7.02 -4.51 28.53
N ALA A 160 5.74 -4.79 28.72
CA ALA A 160 5.09 -5.95 28.13
C ALA A 160 4.99 -5.81 26.61
N LEU A 161 4.62 -4.61 26.12
CA LEU A 161 4.56 -4.32 24.69
C LEU A 161 5.93 -4.41 24.03
N ILE A 162 6.98 -3.84 24.63
CA ILE A 162 8.35 -3.96 24.11
C ILE A 162 8.77 -5.44 24.05
N THR A 163 8.49 -6.23 25.09
CA THR A 163 8.84 -7.67 25.09
C THR A 163 8.18 -8.40 23.92
N ARG A 164 6.88 -8.14 23.68
CA ARG A 164 6.16 -8.73 22.55
C ARG A 164 6.70 -8.25 21.19
N ILE A 165 6.98 -6.97 21.05
CA ILE A 165 7.54 -6.38 19.82
C ILE A 165 8.92 -6.98 19.50
N GLU A 166 9.80 -7.14 20.49
CA GLU A 166 11.14 -7.71 20.30
C GLU A 166 11.09 -9.21 19.95
N ASN A 167 9.99 -9.89 20.28
CA ASN A 167 9.65 -11.26 19.89
C ASN A 167 10.79 -12.29 20.05
N GLY A 168 11.61 -12.18 21.09
CA GLY A 168 12.67 -13.16 21.35
C GLY A 168 13.86 -13.10 20.38
N ARG A 169 13.94 -12.10 19.49
CA ARG A 169 15.08 -11.93 18.57
C ARG A 169 16.41 -11.82 19.34
N LYS A 170 17.51 -12.23 18.72
CA LYS A 170 18.87 -11.97 19.24
C LYS A 170 19.15 -10.45 19.30
N PRO A 171 19.34 -9.84 20.48
CA PRO A 171 19.36 -8.37 20.62
C PRO A 171 20.64 -7.72 20.09
N ASN A 172 21.74 -8.48 20.03
CA ASN A 172 23.09 -7.96 19.75
C ASN A 172 23.44 -7.95 18.25
N ILE A 173 22.52 -8.31 17.35
CA ILE A 173 22.74 -8.25 15.91
C ILE A 173 22.70 -6.78 15.47
N PRO A 174 23.78 -6.23 14.88
CA PRO A 174 23.81 -4.83 14.44
C PRO A 174 22.86 -4.60 13.26
N LEU A 175 22.01 -3.59 13.38
CA LEU A 175 21.02 -3.20 12.38
C LEU A 175 21.07 -1.69 12.13
N VAL A 176 20.52 -1.25 11.00
CA VAL A 176 20.27 0.18 10.78
C VAL A 176 19.12 0.60 11.69
N THR A 177 19.35 1.57 12.58
CA THR A 177 18.36 2.01 13.59
C THR A 177 17.00 2.33 12.99
N ALA A 178 16.96 3.14 11.93
CA ALA A 178 15.72 3.50 11.23
C ALA A 178 14.97 2.26 10.69
N LYS A 179 15.69 1.29 10.11
CA LYS A 179 15.10 0.04 9.59
C LYS A 179 14.52 -0.80 10.72
N LEU A 180 15.27 -0.97 11.81
CA LEU A 180 14.79 -1.72 12.98
C LEU A 180 13.52 -1.08 13.55
N GLU A 181 13.46 0.25 13.66
CA GLU A 181 12.25 0.94 14.12
C GLU A 181 11.07 0.77 13.17
N ALA A 182 11.30 0.87 11.86
CA ALA A 182 10.29 0.60 10.85
C ALA A 182 9.74 -0.83 10.96
N TYR A 183 10.59 -1.82 11.25
CA TYR A 183 10.16 -3.19 11.46
C TYR A 183 9.35 -3.37 12.75
N LYS A 184 9.73 -2.69 13.85
CA LYS A 184 8.92 -2.66 15.08
C LYS A 184 7.54 -2.06 14.82
N ALA A 185 7.47 -1.01 14.01
CA ALA A 185 6.24 -0.32 13.67
C ALA A 185 5.24 -1.19 12.88
N LEU A 186 5.65 -2.35 12.34
CA LEU A 186 4.73 -3.28 11.67
C LEU A 186 3.58 -3.71 12.59
N THR A 187 3.79 -3.79 13.90
CA THR A 187 2.72 -4.13 14.88
C THR A 187 1.60 -3.09 14.95
N CYS A 188 1.86 -1.86 14.49
CA CYS A 188 0.88 -0.78 14.40
C CYS A 188 0.09 -0.79 13.08
N SER A 189 0.42 -1.69 12.14
CA SER A 189 -0.27 -1.78 10.85
C SER A 189 -1.70 -2.29 11.03
N ALA A 190 -2.64 -1.58 10.43
CA ALA A 190 -4.03 -2.01 10.37
C ALA A 190 -4.12 -3.38 9.69
N SER A 191 -4.68 -4.37 10.39
CA SER A 191 -4.72 -5.76 9.93
C SER A 191 -5.90 -6.51 10.53
N ILE A 192 -6.51 -7.38 9.73
CA ILE A 192 -7.54 -8.31 10.17
C ILE A 192 -6.85 -9.64 10.52
N PRO A 193 -6.97 -10.15 11.75
CA PRO A 193 -6.40 -11.44 12.12
C PRO A 193 -7.13 -12.59 11.40
N VAL A 194 -6.37 -13.58 10.97
CA VAL A 194 -6.86 -14.84 10.37
C VAL A 194 -6.27 -16.04 11.10
N SER A 195 -6.79 -17.24 10.80
CA SER A 195 -6.26 -18.49 11.33
C SER A 195 -4.79 -18.66 10.95
N PHE A 196 -4.01 -19.17 11.90
CA PHE A 196 -2.60 -19.46 11.69
C PHE A 196 -2.45 -20.58 10.63
N PRO A 197 -1.50 -20.48 9.68
CA PRO A 197 -1.19 -21.58 8.77
C PRO A 197 -0.76 -22.84 9.55
N LYS A 198 -1.11 -24.03 9.04
CA LYS A 198 -0.71 -25.31 9.67
C LYS A 198 0.79 -25.57 9.55
N GLY A 199 1.41 -25.08 8.48
CA GLY A 199 2.85 -25.12 8.28
C GLY A 199 3.32 -23.88 7.54
N ILE A 200 4.44 -23.33 8.01
CA ILE A 200 5.11 -22.16 7.44
C ILE A 200 6.54 -22.57 7.09
N LEU A 201 6.91 -22.33 5.83
CA LEU A 201 8.28 -22.46 5.36
C LEU A 201 8.85 -21.08 5.09
N ILE A 202 10.07 -20.80 5.56
CA ILE A 202 10.81 -19.60 5.19
C ILE A 202 11.97 -20.03 4.30
N VAL A 203 12.09 -19.46 3.11
CA VAL A 203 13.12 -19.79 2.11
C VAL A 203 13.93 -18.57 1.72
N ASN A 204 15.13 -18.79 1.18
CA ASN A 204 15.92 -17.72 0.59
C ASN A 204 15.21 -17.12 -0.62
N ASP A 205 15.42 -15.83 -0.83
CA ASP A 205 14.96 -15.12 -2.02
C ASP A 205 15.51 -15.72 -3.33
N CYS A 206 14.75 -15.56 -4.42
CA CYS A 206 15.10 -16.03 -5.75
C CYS A 206 15.95 -14.99 -6.48
N MET A 207 17.27 -15.18 -6.44
CA MET A 207 18.21 -14.27 -7.11
C MET A 207 18.45 -14.68 -8.57
N THR A 208 18.25 -13.76 -9.51
CA THR A 208 18.60 -13.96 -10.93
C THR A 208 19.72 -12.99 -11.36
N LYS A 209 20.43 -13.38 -12.43
CA LYS A 209 21.52 -12.59 -13.01
C LYS A 209 21.37 -12.51 -14.51
N PHE A 210 21.45 -11.31 -15.07
CA PHE A 210 21.36 -11.07 -16.51
C PHE A 210 22.12 -9.81 -16.90
N MET A 211 22.36 -9.64 -18.20
CA MET A 211 23.05 -8.47 -18.73
C MET A 211 22.06 -7.42 -19.21
N SER A 212 22.28 -6.15 -18.89
CA SER A 212 21.43 -5.05 -19.37
C SER A 212 22.21 -3.74 -19.55
N ASP A 213 21.71 -2.88 -20.43
CA ASP A 213 22.15 -1.50 -20.51
C ASP A 213 21.43 -0.68 -19.43
N ILE A 214 22.16 0.16 -18.70
CA ILE A 214 21.63 0.98 -17.62
C ILE A 214 22.16 2.42 -17.70
N ILE A 215 21.51 3.32 -16.98
CA ILE A 215 22.06 4.63 -16.64
C ILE A 215 22.33 4.62 -15.15
N TYR A 216 23.60 4.70 -14.77
CA TYR A 216 24.02 4.79 -13.39
C TYR A 216 23.97 6.24 -12.91
N LEU A 217 23.40 6.47 -11.72
CA LEU A 217 23.30 7.77 -11.08
C LEU A 217 23.88 7.70 -9.67
N THR A 218 24.83 8.56 -9.32
CA THR A 218 25.42 8.60 -7.97
C THR A 218 25.62 10.02 -7.47
N ASP A 219 25.39 10.24 -6.17
CA ASP A 219 25.67 11.49 -5.44
C ASP A 219 26.77 11.30 -4.39
N GLU A 220 27.59 10.25 -4.52
CA GLU A 220 28.70 9.97 -3.60
C GLU A 220 29.94 10.86 -3.85
N CYS A 221 29.93 11.63 -4.94
CA CYS A 221 31.00 12.55 -5.30
C CYS A 221 30.68 13.99 -4.86
N ASP A 222 31.73 14.81 -4.64
CA ASP A 222 31.55 16.22 -4.34
C ASP A 222 30.93 16.98 -5.53
N GLY A 223 29.79 17.62 -5.30
CA GLY A 223 29.10 18.47 -6.28
C GLY A 223 27.77 17.90 -6.78
N ASP A 224 27.48 18.13 -8.05
CA ASP A 224 26.28 17.60 -8.71
C ASP A 224 26.40 16.08 -8.92
N PRO A 225 25.27 15.32 -8.91
CA PRO A 225 25.30 13.89 -9.20
C PRO A 225 26.00 13.52 -10.52
N ILE A 226 26.61 12.34 -10.58
CA ILE A 226 27.21 11.81 -11.81
C ILE A 226 26.19 10.90 -12.50
N MET A 227 26.01 11.09 -13.82
CA MET A 227 25.15 10.26 -14.66
C MET A 227 25.99 9.61 -15.77
N GLU A 228 26.03 8.28 -15.79
CA GLU A 228 26.83 7.51 -16.75
C GLU A 228 25.98 6.45 -17.46
N GLU A 229 26.07 6.42 -18.79
CA GLU A 229 25.50 5.33 -19.59
C GLU A 229 26.45 4.13 -19.56
N MET A 230 25.99 3.01 -18.99
CA MET A 230 26.78 1.79 -18.89
C MET A 230 26.11 0.69 -19.70
N LYS A 231 26.86 0.14 -20.67
CA LYS A 231 26.37 -0.93 -21.53
C LYS A 231 26.71 -2.30 -20.97
N ASN A 232 25.85 -3.28 -21.20
CA ASN A 232 26.08 -4.69 -20.90
C ASN A 232 26.63 -4.90 -19.48
N GLN A 233 25.92 -4.36 -18.48
CA GLN A 233 26.24 -4.54 -17.07
C GLN A 233 25.55 -5.79 -16.52
N GLU A 234 26.23 -6.55 -15.67
CA GLU A 234 25.59 -7.64 -14.93
C GLU A 234 24.67 -7.04 -13.87
N ILE A 235 23.38 -7.34 -13.97
CA ILE A 235 22.36 -6.96 -13.02
C ILE A 235 22.02 -8.18 -12.18
N VAL A 236 22.01 -7.98 -10.85
CA VAL A 236 21.51 -8.97 -9.89
C VAL A 236 20.14 -8.50 -9.44
N LEU A 237 19.11 -9.30 -9.72
CA LEU A 237 17.74 -9.03 -9.33
C LEU A 237 17.33 -10.01 -8.23
N ASP A 238 16.75 -9.48 -7.16
CA ASP A 238 15.90 -10.29 -6.28
C ASP A 238 14.51 -10.38 -6.94
N ALA A 239 14.23 -11.53 -7.54
CA ALA A 239 12.98 -11.76 -8.27
C ALA A 239 11.80 -12.09 -7.35
N SER A 240 12.03 -12.14 -6.02
CA SER A 240 11.00 -12.46 -5.03
C SER A 240 11.02 -11.51 -3.81
N ASP A 241 11.60 -10.31 -3.92
CA ASP A 241 11.63 -9.33 -2.82
C ASP A 241 10.21 -8.99 -2.36
N GLY A 242 9.83 -9.47 -1.17
CA GLY A 242 8.49 -9.32 -0.61
C GLY A 242 7.44 -10.29 -1.18
N CYS A 243 7.81 -11.29 -1.98
CA CYS A 243 6.92 -12.24 -2.64
C CYS A 243 6.97 -13.64 -2.02
N GLY A 244 5.88 -14.08 -1.39
CA GLY A 244 5.67 -15.42 -0.86
C GLY A 244 4.52 -16.14 -1.57
N LEU A 245 4.30 -17.41 -1.22
CA LEU A 245 3.29 -18.28 -1.83
C LEU A 245 2.38 -18.87 -0.76
N MET A 246 1.07 -18.92 -1.03
CA MET A 246 0.10 -19.66 -0.24
C MET A 246 -0.57 -20.75 -1.05
N HIS A 247 -0.78 -21.89 -0.43
CA HIS A 247 -1.46 -23.02 -1.06
C HIS A 247 -2.94 -22.64 -1.36
N PRO A 248 -3.55 -23.12 -2.46
CA PRO A 248 -4.94 -22.81 -2.80
C PRO A 248 -5.96 -23.07 -1.69
N GLU A 249 -5.74 -24.11 -0.86
CA GLU A 249 -6.61 -24.39 0.30
C GLU A 249 -6.48 -23.35 1.42
N LEU A 250 -5.28 -22.80 1.63
CA LEU A 250 -5.09 -21.69 2.59
C LEU A 250 -5.79 -20.43 2.08
N ALA A 251 -5.64 -20.12 0.78
CA ALA A 251 -6.30 -18.99 0.14
C ALA A 251 -7.84 -19.07 0.29
N LYS A 252 -8.42 -20.26 0.07
CA LYS A 252 -9.87 -20.51 0.29
C LYS A 252 -10.27 -20.26 1.74
N ARG A 253 -9.50 -20.79 2.70
CA ARG A 253 -9.78 -20.64 4.13
C ARG A 253 -9.75 -19.18 4.55
N TRP A 254 -8.68 -18.45 4.23
CA TRP A 254 -8.57 -17.04 4.55
C TRP A 254 -9.60 -16.18 3.83
N SER A 255 -9.95 -16.49 2.57
CA SER A 255 -11.06 -15.81 1.87
C SER A 255 -12.37 -15.93 2.64
N ALA A 256 -12.70 -17.12 3.14
CA ALA A 256 -13.92 -17.34 3.91
C ALA A 256 -13.90 -16.60 5.25
N GLU A 257 -12.76 -16.59 5.96
CA GLU A 257 -12.59 -15.86 7.23
C GLU A 257 -12.71 -14.33 7.06
N LEU A 258 -12.23 -13.80 5.93
CA LEU A 258 -12.40 -12.40 5.55
C LEU A 258 -13.81 -12.07 5.02
N GLY A 259 -14.66 -13.08 4.80
CA GLY A 259 -16.01 -12.92 4.26
C GLY A 259 -16.05 -12.56 2.77
N LEU A 260 -15.04 -12.97 2.00
CA LEU A 260 -14.99 -12.81 0.55
C LEU A 260 -15.86 -13.86 -0.14
N ASP A 261 -16.53 -13.48 -1.23
CA ASP A 261 -17.31 -14.37 -2.10
C ASP A 261 -16.48 -14.99 -3.24
N TYR A 262 -15.16 -14.88 -3.16
CA TYR A 262 -14.18 -15.38 -4.13
C TYR A 262 -12.90 -15.84 -3.43
N VAL A 263 -12.11 -16.68 -4.12
CA VAL A 263 -10.77 -17.04 -3.66
C VAL A 263 -9.81 -15.96 -4.11
N MET A 264 -9.09 -15.35 -3.17
CA MET A 264 -8.18 -14.25 -3.48
C MET A 264 -6.95 -14.74 -4.27
N SER A 265 -6.47 -13.92 -5.20
CA SER A 265 -5.21 -14.19 -5.91
C SER A 265 -3.96 -13.99 -5.08
N GLY A 266 -4.06 -13.14 -4.05
CA GLY A 266 -2.99 -12.88 -3.11
C GLY A 266 -3.44 -11.93 -2.02
N CYS A 267 -2.67 -11.88 -0.94
CA CYS A 267 -2.90 -10.96 0.15
C CYS A 267 -1.60 -10.45 0.74
N ASN A 268 -1.69 -9.26 1.34
CA ASN A 268 -0.60 -8.60 2.00
C ASN A 268 -0.59 -8.99 3.48
N THR A 269 0.47 -9.65 3.91
CA THR A 269 0.55 -10.36 5.20
C THR A 269 1.35 -9.58 6.23
N ARG A 270 0.94 -9.67 7.50
CA ARG A 270 1.65 -9.11 8.64
C ARG A 270 1.76 -10.15 9.75
N MET A 271 2.98 -10.31 10.24
CA MET A 271 3.31 -11.07 11.44
C MET A 271 4.49 -10.39 12.16
N SER A 272 5.17 -11.10 13.06
CA SER A 272 6.36 -10.54 13.74
C SER A 272 7.48 -10.35 12.72
N TRP A 273 7.95 -9.11 12.50
CA TRP A 273 8.98 -8.80 11.52
C TRP A 273 8.65 -9.17 10.06
N GLU A 274 7.44 -9.66 9.79
CA GLU A 274 7.00 -10.16 8.50
C GLU A 274 6.16 -9.10 7.79
N LYS A 275 6.52 -8.82 6.53
CA LYS A 275 5.80 -7.94 5.63
C LYS A 275 6.03 -8.41 4.18
N GLY A 276 4.95 -8.75 3.47
CA GLY A 276 4.99 -8.94 2.02
C GLY A 276 3.64 -9.33 1.44
N MET A 277 3.66 -9.83 0.21
CA MET A 277 2.51 -10.44 -0.47
C MET A 277 2.66 -11.95 -0.51
N ALA A 278 1.63 -12.69 -0.08
CA ALA A 278 1.50 -14.12 -0.32
C ALA A 278 0.52 -14.35 -1.49
N PHE A 279 1.00 -14.94 -2.58
CA PHE A 279 0.19 -15.21 -3.78
C PHE A 279 -0.27 -16.66 -3.84
N THR A 280 -1.47 -16.89 -4.35
CA THR A 280 -2.05 -18.23 -4.45
C THR A 280 -1.37 -19.01 -5.57
N PHE A 281 -0.56 -20.00 -5.22
CA PHE A 281 0.16 -20.83 -6.17
C PHE A 281 0.22 -22.28 -5.69
N ASP A 282 -0.01 -23.22 -6.59
CA ASP A 282 -0.06 -24.64 -6.28
C ASP A 282 1.34 -25.26 -6.36
N PHE A 283 2.13 -25.01 -5.31
CA PHE A 283 3.49 -25.54 -5.21
C PHE A 283 3.55 -27.06 -5.00
N ILE A 284 2.44 -27.72 -4.67
CA ILE A 284 2.34 -29.18 -4.60
C ILE A 284 2.19 -29.77 -6.01
N ASP A 285 1.30 -29.20 -6.82
CA ASP A 285 1.17 -29.56 -8.25
C ASP A 285 2.48 -29.26 -9.02
N PHE A 286 3.22 -28.21 -8.62
CA PHE A 286 4.58 -27.96 -9.11
C PHE A 286 5.55 -29.09 -8.73
N ALA A 287 5.53 -29.54 -7.46
CA ALA A 287 6.36 -30.65 -7.00
C ALA A 287 6.10 -31.92 -7.84
N ASP A 288 4.84 -32.23 -8.09
CA ASP A 288 4.41 -33.41 -8.85
C ASP A 288 4.83 -33.34 -10.33
N LYS A 289 4.55 -32.22 -10.99
CA LYS A 289 4.67 -32.11 -12.45
C LYS A 289 6.02 -31.59 -12.95
N VAL A 290 6.71 -30.80 -12.13
CA VAL A 290 7.95 -30.11 -12.52
C VAL A 290 9.14 -30.63 -11.71
N ALA A 291 8.99 -30.81 -10.40
CA ALA A 291 10.07 -31.32 -9.54
C ALA A 291 10.17 -32.86 -9.50
N GLY A 292 9.42 -33.57 -10.35
CA GLY A 292 9.48 -35.03 -10.48
C GLY A 292 8.99 -35.79 -9.25
N GLY A 293 8.08 -35.21 -8.47
CA GLY A 293 7.59 -35.79 -7.21
C GLY A 293 8.57 -35.63 -6.03
N ASN A 294 9.55 -34.72 -6.13
CA ASN A 294 10.37 -34.36 -4.98
C ASN A 294 9.59 -33.42 -4.04
N TYR A 295 9.30 -33.88 -2.83
CA TYR A 295 8.61 -33.08 -1.80
C TYR A 295 9.56 -32.51 -0.74
N THR A 296 10.85 -32.82 -0.77
CA THR A 296 11.81 -32.33 0.21
C THR A 296 12.50 -31.08 -0.31
N VAL A 297 12.38 -29.98 0.43
CA VAL A 297 12.95 -28.67 0.13
C VAL A 297 13.78 -28.16 1.32
N LYS A 298 14.61 -27.14 1.10
CA LYS A 298 15.43 -26.52 2.15
C LYS A 298 14.79 -25.23 2.66
N ASP A 299 14.73 -25.07 3.99
CA ASP A 299 14.42 -23.78 4.61
C ASP A 299 15.63 -22.82 4.55
N ALA A 300 15.44 -21.57 4.99
CA ALA A 300 16.48 -20.53 5.02
C ALA A 300 17.65 -20.87 5.97
N TRP A 301 17.47 -21.80 6.90
CA TRP A 301 18.51 -22.30 7.82
C TRP A 301 19.22 -23.57 7.30
N GLY A 302 18.78 -24.13 6.17
CA GLY A 302 19.35 -25.33 5.55
C GLY A 302 18.75 -26.66 6.01
N ASN A 303 17.66 -26.65 6.76
CA ASN A 303 16.94 -27.85 7.20
C ASN A 303 16.08 -28.42 6.08
N ASP A 304 15.92 -29.74 6.05
CA ASP A 304 14.99 -30.42 5.14
C ASP A 304 13.55 -30.30 5.66
N VAL A 305 12.62 -29.92 4.78
CA VAL A 305 11.19 -29.77 5.06
C VAL A 305 10.38 -30.51 4.00
N ASP A 306 9.37 -31.26 4.43
CA ASP A 306 8.37 -31.82 3.52
C ASP A 306 7.35 -30.74 3.14
N ILE A 307 7.37 -30.32 1.88
CA ILE A 307 6.54 -29.23 1.36
C ILE A 307 5.03 -29.54 1.48
N ARG A 308 4.64 -30.82 1.62
CA ARG A 308 3.22 -31.22 1.78
C ARG A 308 2.65 -30.85 3.14
N ASP A 309 3.50 -30.61 4.13
CA ASP A 309 3.10 -30.14 5.45
C ASP A 309 3.01 -28.60 5.53
N VAL A 310 3.34 -27.90 4.43
CA VAL A 310 3.39 -26.44 4.34
C VAL A 310 2.12 -25.90 3.70
N GLU A 311 1.53 -24.86 4.29
CA GLU A 311 0.43 -24.10 3.69
C GLU A 311 0.88 -22.71 3.19
N LEU A 312 1.94 -22.15 3.78
CA LEU A 312 2.47 -20.83 3.48
C LEU A 312 4.00 -20.85 3.35
N ILE A 313 4.51 -20.29 2.25
CA ILE A 313 5.93 -20.08 2.00
C ILE A 313 6.20 -18.57 2.04
N LEU A 314 7.16 -18.16 2.86
CA LEU A 314 7.65 -16.79 2.98
C LEU A 314 9.10 -16.72 2.52
N THR A 315 9.52 -15.60 1.96
CA THR A 315 10.94 -15.38 1.64
C THR A 315 11.67 -14.65 2.75
N THR A 316 13.00 -14.72 2.75
CA THR A 316 13.86 -14.01 3.70
C THR A 316 13.71 -12.49 3.62
N SER A 317 13.39 -11.95 2.44
CA SER A 317 13.03 -10.53 2.28
C SER A 317 11.70 -10.18 2.95
N MET A 318 10.74 -11.10 3.10
CA MET A 318 9.49 -10.84 3.83
C MET A 318 9.71 -10.84 5.34
N VAL A 319 10.46 -11.80 5.87
CA VAL A 319 10.75 -11.94 7.31
C VAL A 319 12.05 -11.19 7.64
N LYS A 320 11.93 -9.87 7.84
CA LYS A 320 13.06 -8.91 7.83
C LYS A 320 14.19 -9.22 8.82
N LEU A 321 13.91 -9.97 9.89
CA LEU A 321 14.86 -10.37 10.93
C LEU A 321 14.92 -11.90 11.13
N TRP A 322 14.70 -12.68 10.06
CA TRP A 322 14.72 -14.15 10.12
C TRP A 322 16.04 -14.69 10.69
N ASP A 323 17.17 -14.05 10.35
CA ASP A 323 18.53 -14.41 10.79
C ASP A 323 18.78 -14.14 12.29
N SER A 324 17.81 -13.53 12.96
CA SER A 324 17.85 -13.27 14.40
C SER A 324 17.30 -14.42 15.26
N TYR A 325 16.96 -15.55 14.63
CA TYR A 325 16.41 -16.76 15.27
C TYR A 325 17.25 -17.99 14.95
N ASP A 326 17.10 -19.06 15.73
CA ASP A 326 17.86 -20.30 15.53
C ASP A 326 17.26 -21.22 14.46
N SER A 327 15.96 -21.11 14.19
CA SER A 327 15.23 -21.90 13.18
C SER A 327 13.86 -21.27 12.87
N CYS A 328 13.18 -21.78 11.84
CA CYS A 328 11.78 -21.42 11.56
C CYS A 328 10.88 -21.69 12.78
N ASP A 329 11.05 -22.87 13.40
CA ASP A 329 10.30 -23.27 14.59
C ASP A 329 10.51 -22.32 15.77
N ASP A 330 11.74 -21.89 16.02
CA ASP A 330 12.06 -20.93 17.08
C ASP A 330 11.36 -19.59 16.84
N TYR A 331 11.40 -19.07 15.61
CA TYR A 331 10.69 -17.85 15.22
C TYR A 331 9.17 -17.98 15.42
N ILE A 332 8.56 -19.08 14.97
CA ILE A 332 7.12 -19.31 15.11
C ILE A 332 6.71 -19.50 16.58
N LYS A 333 7.47 -20.28 17.35
CA LYS A 333 7.21 -20.50 18.79
C LYS A 333 7.26 -19.20 19.58
N ASN A 334 8.28 -18.37 19.37
CA ASN A 334 8.37 -17.05 20.00
C ASN A 334 7.17 -16.17 19.63
N SER A 335 6.79 -16.17 18.35
CA SER A 335 5.66 -15.38 17.87
C SER A 335 4.34 -15.77 18.53
N ILE A 336 4.05 -17.07 18.61
CA ILE A 336 2.86 -17.59 19.27
C ILE A 336 2.89 -17.27 20.77
N ALA A 337 4.04 -17.47 21.44
CA ALA A 337 4.21 -17.20 22.86
C ALA A 337 4.02 -15.70 23.20
N ASN A 338 4.38 -14.80 22.29
CA ASN A 338 4.16 -13.36 22.42
C ASN A 338 2.78 -12.90 21.91
N GLY A 339 1.90 -13.83 21.56
CA GLY A 339 0.51 -13.54 21.19
C GLY A 339 0.36 -12.87 19.82
N TYR A 340 1.29 -13.10 18.88
CA TYR A 340 1.09 -12.67 17.49
C TYR A 340 -0.03 -13.47 16.84
N THR A 341 -0.87 -12.77 16.08
CA THR A 341 -1.75 -13.38 15.08
C THR A 341 -1.17 -13.18 13.69
N PHE A 342 -1.54 -14.03 12.75
CA PHE A 342 -1.30 -13.75 11.33
C PHE A 342 -2.35 -12.74 10.85
N GLY A 343 -1.92 -11.63 10.24
CA GLY A 343 -2.79 -10.53 9.87
C GLY A 343 -2.80 -10.26 8.37
N ILE A 344 -3.97 -9.94 7.81
CA ILE A 344 -4.12 -9.50 6.42
C ILE A 344 -4.43 -8.01 6.39
N THR A 345 -3.67 -7.25 5.60
CA THR A 345 -3.83 -5.78 5.48
C THR A 345 -4.53 -5.36 4.19
N LYS A 346 -4.35 -6.14 3.12
CA LYS A 346 -4.85 -5.88 1.77
C LYS A 346 -5.01 -7.21 1.04
N THR A 347 -5.99 -7.33 0.16
CA THR A 347 -6.17 -8.49 -0.73
C THR A 347 -6.17 -8.03 -2.18
N CYS A 348 -5.78 -8.89 -3.11
CA CYS A 348 -6.10 -8.70 -4.52
C CYS A 348 -7.63 -8.60 -4.68
N PRO A 349 -8.14 -7.70 -5.54
CA PRO A 349 -9.58 -7.57 -5.76
C PRO A 349 -10.14 -8.80 -6.49
N LYS A 350 -11.46 -8.94 -6.48
CA LYS A 350 -12.18 -9.99 -7.23
C LYS A 350 -11.99 -9.84 -8.73
N GLU A 351 -12.08 -8.61 -9.22
CA GLU A 351 -11.99 -8.26 -10.64
C GLU A 351 -11.16 -6.98 -10.79
N LEU A 352 -10.50 -6.83 -11.93
CA LEU A 352 -9.87 -5.57 -12.34
C LEU A 352 -10.90 -4.72 -13.08
N GLU A 353 -10.88 -3.40 -12.89
CA GLU A 353 -11.80 -2.55 -13.63
C GLU A 353 -11.29 -2.22 -15.04
N ASN A 354 -12.20 -1.90 -15.97
CA ASN A 354 -11.82 -1.74 -17.38
C ASN A 354 -11.29 -0.34 -17.69
N GLU A 355 -11.64 0.65 -16.87
CA GLU A 355 -11.32 2.05 -17.13
C GLU A 355 -10.69 2.70 -15.90
N ARG A 356 -9.61 3.44 -16.13
CA ARG A 356 -8.94 4.23 -15.09
C ARG A 356 -8.54 5.61 -15.61
N ASN A 357 -8.37 6.52 -14.67
CA ASN A 357 -7.83 7.83 -14.96
C ASN A 357 -6.30 7.81 -14.85
N LEU A 358 -5.64 8.43 -15.80
CA LEU A 358 -4.23 8.76 -15.76
C LEU A 358 -3.95 9.84 -14.70
N ASN A 359 -2.67 10.01 -14.40
CA ASN A 359 -2.11 11.13 -13.65
C ASN A 359 -1.18 11.92 -14.59
N TYR A 360 -1.07 13.24 -14.40
CA TYR A 360 -0.13 14.10 -15.14
C TYR A 360 1.30 13.54 -15.16
N GLN A 361 1.74 12.87 -14.08
CA GLN A 361 3.07 12.28 -14.00
C GLN A 361 3.33 11.23 -15.10
N PHE A 362 2.28 10.51 -15.53
CA PHE A 362 2.36 9.52 -16.59
C PHE A 362 2.41 10.14 -17.98
N LEU A 363 1.98 11.40 -18.12
CA LEU A 363 1.89 12.11 -19.40
C LEU A 363 3.05 13.07 -19.66
N GLN A 364 3.53 13.76 -18.63
CA GLN A 364 4.44 14.91 -18.75
C GLN A 364 5.77 14.64 -19.45
N SER A 365 6.18 13.38 -19.54
CA SER A 365 7.44 12.98 -20.16
C SER A 365 7.30 12.58 -21.63
N TYR A 366 6.08 12.36 -22.12
CA TYR A 366 5.80 12.04 -23.51
C TYR A 366 5.98 13.24 -24.43
N GLN A 367 6.17 12.95 -25.72
CA GLN A 367 6.15 13.93 -26.80
C GLN A 367 4.98 13.60 -27.71
N PHE A 368 3.87 14.31 -27.54
CA PHE A 368 2.65 14.12 -28.32
C PHE A 368 2.56 15.14 -29.45
N SER A 369 2.00 14.73 -30.59
CA SER A 369 1.50 15.66 -31.60
C SER A 369 0.12 16.23 -31.19
N ASP A 370 -0.35 17.27 -31.88
CA ASP A 370 -1.70 17.81 -31.63
C ASP A 370 -2.79 16.74 -31.86
N ASN A 371 -2.63 15.91 -32.89
CA ASN A 371 -3.55 14.79 -33.16
C ASN A 371 -3.53 13.74 -32.04
N ASP A 372 -2.34 13.44 -31.49
CA ASP A 372 -2.23 12.54 -30.34
C ASP A 372 -2.96 13.10 -29.12
N ILE A 373 -2.82 14.41 -28.87
CA ILE A 373 -3.51 15.09 -27.77
C ILE A 373 -5.03 15.03 -27.99
N GLU A 374 -5.52 15.38 -29.18
CA GLU A 374 -6.94 15.33 -29.52
C GLU A 374 -7.53 13.92 -29.32
N GLU A 375 -6.85 12.89 -29.80
CA GLU A 375 -7.27 11.49 -29.65
C GLU A 375 -7.27 11.06 -28.18
N LEU A 376 -6.21 11.41 -27.42
CA LEU A 376 -6.08 11.02 -26.01
C LEU A 376 -7.14 11.67 -25.13
N ILE A 377 -7.47 12.96 -25.36
CA ILE A 377 -8.48 13.65 -24.55
C ILE A 377 -9.91 13.34 -24.99
N ALA A 378 -10.12 12.89 -26.23
CA ALA A 378 -11.45 12.72 -26.83
C ALA A 378 -12.41 11.87 -25.99
N PRO A 379 -12.04 10.69 -25.45
CA PRO A 379 -12.94 9.89 -24.62
C PRO A 379 -13.44 10.66 -23.39
N THR A 380 -12.53 11.35 -22.70
CA THR A 380 -12.84 12.14 -21.51
C THR A 380 -13.73 13.34 -21.86
N MET A 381 -13.40 14.05 -22.93
CA MET A 381 -14.16 15.21 -23.40
C MET A 381 -15.56 14.84 -23.90
N ASN A 382 -15.70 13.69 -24.57
CA ASN A 382 -16.97 13.18 -25.02
C ASN A 382 -17.85 12.78 -23.83
N GLU A 383 -17.31 12.10 -22.83
CA GLU A 383 -18.05 11.78 -21.60
C GLU A 383 -18.55 13.04 -20.88
N ILE A 384 -17.70 14.06 -20.73
CA ILE A 384 -18.10 15.35 -20.13
C ILE A 384 -19.23 16.00 -20.93
N LYS A 385 -19.12 16.05 -22.26
CA LYS A 385 -20.16 16.61 -23.14
C LYS A 385 -21.47 15.83 -23.04
N ASP A 386 -21.37 14.51 -22.93
CA ASP A 386 -22.54 13.64 -22.83
C ASP A 386 -23.31 13.88 -21.54
N VAL A 387 -22.60 13.92 -20.40
CA VAL A 387 -23.18 14.22 -19.08
C VAL A 387 -23.82 15.61 -19.06
N LEU A 388 -23.24 16.60 -19.73
CA LEU A 388 -23.71 17.99 -19.73
C LEU A 388 -24.96 18.26 -20.57
N GLY A 389 -25.47 17.28 -21.33
CA GLY A 389 -26.70 17.53 -22.10
C GLY A 389 -26.91 16.68 -23.36
N ARG A 390 -25.95 15.83 -23.76
CA ARG A 390 -26.14 15.00 -24.98
C ARG A 390 -26.75 13.63 -24.69
N ASP A 391 -26.54 13.09 -23.49
CA ASP A 391 -27.04 11.77 -23.13
C ASP A 391 -27.59 11.78 -21.69
N TRP A 392 -28.93 11.69 -21.59
CA TRP A 392 -29.62 11.71 -20.31
C TRP A 392 -29.32 10.49 -19.45
N LYS A 393 -29.00 9.34 -20.04
CA LYS A 393 -28.64 8.13 -19.29
C LYS A 393 -27.28 8.30 -18.63
N LYS A 394 -26.31 8.87 -19.36
CA LYS A 394 -24.99 9.20 -18.80
C LYS A 394 -25.08 10.28 -17.73
N ALA A 395 -25.95 11.29 -17.91
CA ALA A 395 -26.21 12.28 -16.88
C ALA A 395 -26.78 11.66 -15.59
N VAL A 396 -27.79 10.78 -15.71
CA VAL A 396 -28.36 10.06 -14.57
C VAL A 396 -27.32 9.15 -13.91
N LEU A 397 -26.54 8.41 -14.70
CA LEU A 397 -25.47 7.54 -14.18
C LEU A 397 -24.40 8.35 -13.44
N PHE A 398 -24.04 9.54 -13.94
CA PHE A 398 -23.10 10.44 -13.26
C PHE A 398 -23.66 10.96 -11.93
N LEU A 399 -24.94 11.36 -11.89
CA LEU A 399 -25.57 11.92 -10.70
C LEU A 399 -25.88 10.89 -9.61
N LYS A 400 -26.18 9.64 -9.99
CA LYS A 400 -26.62 8.60 -9.07
C LYS A 400 -25.63 7.45 -8.88
N GLY A 401 -24.63 7.34 -9.76
CA GLY A 401 -23.63 6.28 -9.76
C GLY A 401 -24.18 4.89 -10.11
N PHE A 402 -23.34 3.87 -9.92
CA PHE A 402 -23.66 2.45 -10.17
C PHE A 402 -24.62 1.82 -9.14
N GLY A 403 -25.04 2.57 -8.12
CA GLY A 403 -25.85 2.06 -7.02
C GLY A 403 -27.33 1.88 -7.36
N LEU A 404 -27.81 2.45 -8.46
CA LEU A 404 -29.21 2.32 -8.87
C LEU A 404 -29.53 0.89 -9.34
N ASN A 405 -30.52 0.26 -8.72
CA ASN A 405 -31.02 -1.06 -9.08
C ASN A 405 -32.52 -1.19 -8.75
N GLU A 406 -33.11 -2.31 -9.15
CA GLU A 406 -34.55 -2.59 -8.97
C GLU A 406 -35.01 -2.43 -7.51
N ASN A 407 -34.14 -2.64 -6.52
CA ASN A 407 -34.51 -2.56 -5.10
C ASN A 407 -34.57 -1.12 -4.54
N ASN A 408 -33.93 -0.15 -5.19
CA ASN A 408 -33.87 1.23 -4.67
C ASN A 408 -34.40 2.29 -5.64
N ILE A 409 -34.69 1.92 -6.90
CA ILE A 409 -35.16 2.85 -7.93
C ILE A 409 -36.47 3.55 -7.55
N GLU A 410 -37.33 2.88 -6.78
CA GLU A 410 -38.61 3.45 -6.32
C GLU A 410 -38.46 4.42 -5.13
N ARG A 411 -37.33 4.39 -4.43
CA ARG A 411 -37.06 5.18 -3.20
C ARG A 411 -36.05 6.29 -3.40
N ILE A 412 -35.80 6.67 -4.66
CA ILE A 412 -34.88 7.75 -4.99
C ILE A 412 -35.48 9.09 -4.52
N ASP A 413 -34.63 9.90 -3.87
CA ASP A 413 -34.93 11.28 -3.51
C ASP A 413 -35.48 12.07 -4.72
N ASP A 414 -36.40 12.99 -4.45
CA ASP A 414 -36.99 13.87 -5.47
C ASP A 414 -35.99 14.94 -5.92
N ASP A 415 -35.04 14.55 -6.76
CA ASP A 415 -33.97 15.40 -7.28
C ASP A 415 -33.98 15.51 -8.81
N ILE A 416 -33.01 16.28 -9.34
CA ILE A 416 -32.90 16.54 -10.78
C ILE A 416 -32.68 15.27 -11.60
N ALA A 417 -32.02 14.24 -11.05
CA ALA A 417 -31.81 12.98 -11.76
C ALA A 417 -33.15 12.25 -11.91
N LYS A 418 -33.99 12.23 -10.87
CA LYS A 418 -35.35 11.69 -10.96
C LYS A 418 -36.20 12.45 -11.97
N ALA A 419 -36.10 13.79 -12.03
CA ALA A 419 -36.79 14.60 -13.04
C ALA A 419 -36.37 14.24 -14.47
N VAL A 420 -35.06 14.07 -14.72
CA VAL A 420 -34.52 13.64 -16.02
C VAL A 420 -34.97 12.22 -16.39
N MET A 421 -35.09 11.32 -15.41
CA MET A 421 -35.61 9.96 -15.62
C MET A 421 -37.11 9.95 -15.98
N ILE A 422 -37.90 10.86 -15.40
CA ILE A 422 -39.34 11.00 -15.71
C ILE A 422 -39.54 11.62 -17.09
N ASP A 423 -38.79 12.68 -17.40
CA ASP A 423 -38.85 13.37 -18.69
C ASP A 423 -37.45 13.72 -19.18
N GLN A 424 -36.98 12.98 -20.18
CA GLN A 424 -35.64 13.16 -20.76
C GLN A 424 -35.39 14.58 -21.31
N ARG A 425 -36.45 15.37 -21.61
CA ARG A 425 -36.30 16.75 -22.06
C ARG A 425 -35.74 17.67 -20.98
N MET A 426 -35.88 17.29 -19.71
CA MET A 426 -35.33 18.02 -18.57
C MET A 426 -33.82 18.17 -18.63
N ILE A 427 -33.11 17.34 -19.38
CA ILE A 427 -31.66 17.49 -19.58
C ILE A 427 -31.29 18.80 -20.31
N ASN A 428 -32.26 19.40 -21.02
CA ASN A 428 -32.08 20.69 -21.70
C ASN A 428 -32.56 21.88 -20.87
N ASP A 429 -33.09 21.64 -19.66
CA ASP A 429 -33.49 22.72 -18.77
C ASP A 429 -32.25 23.47 -18.25
N PRO A 430 -32.22 24.83 -18.31
CA PRO A 430 -31.05 25.59 -17.89
C PRO A 430 -30.64 25.39 -16.42
N PHE A 431 -31.61 25.18 -15.51
CA PHE A 431 -31.32 24.94 -14.09
C PHE A 431 -30.71 23.54 -13.90
N VAL A 432 -31.24 22.53 -14.60
CA VAL A 432 -30.70 21.16 -14.58
C VAL A 432 -29.29 21.14 -15.15
N GLN A 433 -29.05 21.75 -16.32
CA GLN A 433 -27.72 21.82 -16.93
C GLN A 433 -26.71 22.53 -16.05
N ASN A 434 -27.08 23.67 -15.44
CA ASN A 434 -26.18 24.38 -14.54
C ASN A 434 -25.86 23.55 -13.29
N THR A 435 -26.84 22.83 -12.74
CA THR A 435 -26.61 21.96 -11.57
C THR A 435 -25.68 20.79 -11.89
N ILE A 436 -25.88 20.13 -13.04
CA ILE A 436 -24.97 19.09 -13.53
C ILE A 436 -23.56 19.69 -13.75
N TYR A 437 -23.49 20.88 -14.36
CA TYR A 437 -22.23 21.58 -14.58
C TYR A 437 -21.47 21.85 -13.28
N GLN A 438 -22.12 22.39 -12.25
CA GLN A 438 -21.47 22.61 -10.95
C GLN A 438 -20.93 21.31 -10.34
N THR A 439 -21.62 20.19 -10.58
CA THR A 439 -21.23 18.87 -10.07
C THR A 439 -20.03 18.28 -10.84
N ILE A 440 -20.00 18.42 -12.17
CA ILE A 440 -18.91 17.89 -13.01
C ILE A 440 -17.71 18.85 -13.11
N LYS A 441 -17.83 20.10 -12.65
CA LYS A 441 -16.79 21.13 -12.74
C LYS A 441 -15.42 20.64 -12.23
N ASN A 442 -15.40 19.94 -11.08
CA ASN A 442 -14.15 19.38 -10.56
C ASN A 442 -13.49 18.40 -11.53
N ARG A 443 -14.28 17.55 -12.20
CA ARG A 443 -13.76 16.60 -13.20
C ARG A 443 -13.25 17.31 -14.45
N ILE A 444 -13.88 18.43 -14.84
CA ILE A 444 -13.37 19.30 -15.91
C ILE A 444 -12.01 19.88 -15.50
N ASP A 445 -11.89 20.39 -14.28
CA ASP A 445 -10.64 20.97 -13.78
C ASP A 445 -9.53 19.92 -13.63
N GLU A 446 -9.87 18.69 -13.23
CA GLU A 446 -8.95 17.56 -13.19
C GLU A 446 -8.49 17.12 -14.60
N ALA A 447 -9.40 17.08 -15.58
CA ALA A 447 -9.05 16.76 -16.95
C ALA A 447 -8.03 17.76 -17.55
N LYS A 448 -8.13 19.05 -17.18
CA LYS A 448 -7.16 20.09 -17.61
C LYS A 448 -5.74 19.81 -17.12
N VAL A 449 -5.59 19.08 -16.02
CA VAL A 449 -4.29 18.68 -15.47
C VAL A 449 -3.96 17.22 -15.78
N GLY A 450 -4.54 16.64 -16.84
CA GLY A 450 -4.14 15.32 -17.32
C GLY A 450 -4.76 14.13 -16.60
N VAL A 451 -5.82 14.34 -15.80
CA VAL A 451 -6.65 13.24 -15.28
C VAL A 451 -7.57 12.75 -16.40
N LEU A 452 -7.00 11.95 -17.29
CA LEU A 452 -7.65 11.48 -18.52
C LEU A 452 -8.05 10.03 -18.39
N LYS A 453 -9.26 9.71 -18.82
CA LYS A 453 -9.79 8.35 -18.80
C LYS A 453 -9.20 7.51 -19.94
N VAL A 454 -8.73 6.32 -19.62
CA VAL A 454 -8.20 5.33 -20.56
C VAL A 454 -8.74 3.93 -20.24
N HIS A 455 -8.72 3.05 -21.24
CA HIS A 455 -8.85 1.61 -21.01
C HIS A 455 -7.62 1.15 -20.22
N GLY A 456 -7.80 0.73 -18.97
CA GLY A 456 -6.69 0.50 -18.07
C GLY A 456 -7.11 0.13 -16.66
N ASN A 457 -6.22 -0.55 -15.94
CA ASN A 457 -6.42 -0.99 -14.55
C ASN A 457 -5.17 -0.85 -13.69
N TYR A 458 -5.40 -0.70 -12.39
CA TYR A 458 -4.37 -0.94 -11.39
C TYR A 458 -4.42 -2.38 -10.93
N SER A 459 -3.27 -3.02 -10.82
CA SER A 459 -3.14 -4.36 -10.27
C SER A 459 -1.96 -4.43 -9.31
N ILE A 460 -2.07 -5.29 -8.30
CA ILE A 460 -0.95 -5.58 -7.39
C ILE A 460 0.11 -6.35 -8.16
N VAL A 461 1.37 -6.02 -7.94
CA VAL A 461 2.50 -6.67 -8.62
C VAL A 461 2.97 -7.91 -7.88
N SER A 462 3.38 -8.91 -8.63
CA SER A 462 3.93 -10.17 -8.15
C SER A 462 5.23 -10.47 -8.88
N GLY A 463 6.21 -11.05 -8.18
CA GLY A 463 7.34 -11.72 -8.83
C GLY A 463 6.87 -13.02 -9.47
N ASP A 464 7.69 -13.67 -10.30
CA ASP A 464 7.34 -14.93 -10.96
C ASP A 464 7.29 -16.10 -9.93
N PRO A 465 6.09 -16.60 -9.57
CA PRO A 465 5.96 -17.71 -8.62
C PRO A 465 6.58 -19.02 -9.12
N TYR A 466 6.59 -19.22 -10.43
CA TYR A 466 7.19 -20.39 -11.06
C TYR A 466 8.72 -20.35 -10.90
N ALA A 467 9.34 -19.18 -11.11
CA ALA A 467 10.76 -18.96 -10.83
C ALA A 467 11.10 -19.19 -9.35
N LEU A 468 10.27 -18.67 -8.44
CA LEU A 468 10.44 -18.89 -7.00
C LEU A 468 10.33 -20.39 -6.65
N CYS A 469 9.36 -21.12 -7.19
CA CYS A 469 9.28 -22.57 -7.01
C CYS A 469 10.52 -23.29 -7.57
N GLN A 470 11.01 -22.93 -8.76
CA GLN A 470 12.26 -23.52 -9.27
C GLN A 470 13.41 -23.34 -8.29
N ASN A 471 13.56 -22.16 -7.69
CA ASN A 471 14.56 -21.90 -6.66
C ASN A 471 14.35 -22.77 -5.40
N ILE A 472 13.12 -22.84 -4.90
CA ILE A 472 12.74 -23.64 -3.71
C ILE A 472 13.08 -25.12 -3.89
N PHE A 473 12.78 -25.68 -5.07
CA PHE A 473 13.04 -27.09 -5.39
C PHE A 473 14.47 -27.35 -5.88
N GLY A 474 15.37 -26.35 -5.87
CA GLY A 474 16.76 -26.50 -6.30
C GLY A 474 16.92 -26.78 -7.80
N LEU A 475 15.93 -26.41 -8.61
CA LEU A 475 15.95 -26.52 -10.06
C LEU A 475 16.65 -25.31 -10.69
N LYS A 476 17.04 -25.44 -11.96
CA LYS A 476 17.53 -24.30 -12.72
C LYS A 476 16.41 -23.26 -12.85
N VAL A 477 16.61 -22.08 -12.29
CA VAL A 477 15.70 -20.95 -12.43
C VAL A 477 15.70 -20.49 -13.88
N THR A 478 14.54 -20.58 -14.52
CA THR A 478 14.25 -20.05 -15.85
C THR A 478 13.05 -19.11 -15.83
N GLY A 479 12.21 -19.19 -14.79
CA GLY A 479 10.87 -18.59 -14.80
C GLY A 479 10.00 -19.15 -15.92
N LEU A 480 8.82 -18.56 -16.07
CA LEU A 480 7.91 -18.82 -17.18
C LEU A 480 7.85 -17.65 -18.17
N LEU A 481 8.13 -16.45 -17.68
CA LEU A 481 8.06 -15.20 -18.45
C LEU A 481 9.46 -14.75 -18.90
N LYS A 482 9.55 -14.23 -20.12
CA LYS A 482 10.80 -13.68 -20.68
C LYS A 482 10.93 -12.18 -20.39
N ALA A 483 12.14 -11.64 -20.59
CA ALA A 483 12.37 -10.19 -20.54
C ALA A 483 11.37 -9.43 -21.42
N GLY A 484 10.73 -8.39 -20.86
CA GLY A 484 9.67 -7.60 -21.49
C GLY A 484 8.26 -8.23 -21.44
N GLU A 485 8.12 -9.46 -20.92
CA GLU A 485 6.82 -10.11 -20.73
C GLU A 485 6.29 -9.90 -19.29
N VAL A 486 4.97 -9.84 -19.19
CA VAL A 486 4.21 -9.91 -17.93
C VAL A 486 3.06 -10.91 -18.10
N TYR A 487 2.59 -11.52 -17.01
CA TYR A 487 1.30 -12.20 -17.01
C TYR A 487 0.28 -11.37 -16.25
N ASN A 488 -0.86 -11.12 -16.88
CA ASN A 488 -2.05 -10.58 -16.24
C ASN A 488 -3.24 -11.17 -16.98
N LYS A 489 -4.09 -11.93 -16.27
CA LYS A 489 -5.18 -12.68 -16.90
C LYS A 489 -6.14 -11.77 -17.66
N TYR A 490 -6.50 -10.61 -17.12
CA TYR A 490 -7.37 -9.64 -17.78
C TYR A 490 -6.83 -9.28 -19.17
N TRP A 491 -5.56 -8.86 -19.25
CA TRP A 491 -4.96 -8.41 -20.50
C TRP A 491 -4.66 -9.56 -21.46
N ALA A 492 -4.35 -10.74 -20.95
CA ALA A 492 -4.17 -11.95 -21.76
C ALA A 492 -5.49 -12.40 -22.39
N ASP A 493 -6.61 -12.31 -21.66
CA ASP A 493 -7.95 -12.65 -22.14
C ASP A 493 -8.52 -11.59 -23.08
N ASP A 494 -8.24 -10.31 -22.82
CA ASP A 494 -8.59 -9.17 -23.69
C ASP A 494 -7.86 -9.22 -25.04
N GLY A 495 -6.71 -9.89 -25.09
CA GLY A 495 -5.90 -10.06 -26.31
C GLY A 495 -5.01 -8.86 -26.62
N ALA A 496 -4.66 -8.06 -25.61
CA ALA A 496 -3.76 -6.92 -25.78
C ALA A 496 -2.34 -7.38 -26.20
N ASP A 497 -1.80 -6.81 -27.28
CA ASP A 497 -0.46 -7.16 -27.77
C ASP A 497 0.66 -6.41 -27.02
N GLN A 498 0.42 -5.15 -26.66
CA GLN A 498 1.41 -4.28 -26.05
C GLN A 498 0.72 -3.35 -25.04
N LEU A 499 1.30 -3.25 -23.85
CA LEU A 499 0.86 -2.35 -22.79
C LEU A 499 1.98 -1.36 -22.45
N VAL A 500 1.58 -0.20 -21.96
CA VAL A 500 2.46 0.67 -21.16
C VAL A 500 2.14 0.49 -19.67
N CYS A 501 3.19 0.47 -18.86
CA CYS A 501 3.13 0.19 -17.44
C CYS A 501 3.74 1.34 -16.64
N PHE A 502 3.02 1.80 -15.61
CA PHE A 502 3.41 2.91 -14.76
C PHE A 502 3.32 2.54 -13.27
N ARG A 503 4.29 3.00 -12.47
CA ARG A 503 4.21 3.02 -11.01
C ARG A 503 4.36 4.45 -10.52
N ALA A 504 3.47 4.88 -9.63
CA ALA A 504 3.56 6.19 -8.99
C ALA A 504 4.32 6.11 -7.66
N PRO A 505 5.06 7.16 -7.25
CA PRO A 505 5.37 8.35 -8.03
C PRO A 505 6.43 8.08 -9.11
N MET A 506 6.29 8.75 -10.25
CA MET A 506 7.22 8.69 -11.38
C MET A 506 7.80 10.08 -11.63
N THR A 507 9.09 10.14 -11.98
CA THR A 507 9.81 11.39 -12.21
C THR A 507 10.37 11.54 -13.61
N CYS A 508 10.55 10.46 -14.36
CA CYS A 508 11.16 10.54 -15.68
C CYS A 508 10.61 9.50 -16.65
N HIS A 509 10.87 9.72 -17.95
CA HIS A 509 10.42 8.81 -19.00
C HIS A 509 11.02 7.40 -18.86
N ASN A 510 12.20 7.30 -18.25
CA ASN A 510 12.87 6.02 -17.95
C ASN A 510 12.04 5.11 -17.03
N ASN A 511 11.03 5.66 -16.35
CA ASN A 511 10.19 4.87 -15.47
C ASN A 511 9.01 4.18 -16.19
N ILE A 512 8.81 4.45 -17.48
CA ILE A 512 7.68 3.90 -18.23
C ILE A 512 8.14 2.65 -18.93
N LEU A 513 7.47 1.53 -18.64
CA LEU A 513 7.76 0.25 -19.27
C LEU A 513 6.81 -0.01 -20.43
N SER A 514 7.33 -0.64 -21.47
CA SER A 514 6.57 -1.25 -22.57
C SER A 514 6.64 -2.76 -22.36
N VAL A 515 5.50 -3.37 -22.04
CA VAL A 515 5.41 -4.80 -21.69
C VAL A 515 4.43 -5.54 -22.59
N LYS A 516 4.62 -6.85 -22.72
CA LYS A 516 3.74 -7.74 -23.49
C LYS A 516 3.03 -8.73 -22.56
N PRO A 517 1.69 -8.82 -22.59
CA PRO A 517 0.96 -9.89 -21.91
C PRO A 517 1.32 -11.26 -22.49
N ASN A 518 1.70 -12.19 -21.63
CA ASN A 518 1.90 -13.59 -21.99
C ASN A 518 0.58 -14.35 -21.83
N GLY A 519 0.04 -14.85 -22.94
CA GLY A 519 -1.21 -15.62 -22.99
C GLY A 519 -1.02 -17.11 -23.24
N SER A 520 0.16 -17.69 -22.96
CA SER A 520 0.42 -19.11 -23.20
C SER A 520 -0.44 -20.01 -22.32
N GLU A 521 -0.72 -21.23 -22.77
CA GLU A 521 -1.48 -22.20 -21.99
C GLU A 521 -0.73 -22.63 -20.74
N GLU A 522 0.61 -22.67 -20.79
CA GLU A 522 1.45 -22.93 -19.62
C GLU A 522 1.30 -21.81 -18.57
N ALA A 523 1.31 -20.54 -18.99
CA ALA A 523 1.13 -19.40 -18.08
C ALA A 523 -0.27 -19.38 -17.47
N LYS A 524 -1.31 -19.61 -18.29
CA LYS A 524 -2.67 -19.75 -17.80
C LYS A 524 -2.82 -20.91 -16.81
N TYR A 525 -2.13 -22.02 -17.04
CA TYR A 525 -2.17 -23.17 -16.15
C TYR A 525 -1.53 -22.86 -14.79
N TRP A 526 -0.28 -22.40 -14.79
CA TRP A 526 0.47 -22.18 -13.54
C TRP A 526 -0.04 -20.99 -12.75
N TYR A 527 -0.54 -19.95 -13.42
CA TYR A 527 -1.06 -18.74 -12.80
C TYR A 527 -2.59 -18.71 -12.69
N ARG A 528 -3.25 -19.88 -12.82
CA ARG A 528 -4.72 -20.02 -12.79
C ARG A 528 -5.42 -19.44 -11.56
N TYR A 529 -4.72 -19.32 -10.42
CA TYR A 529 -5.26 -18.72 -9.19
C TYR A 529 -4.93 -17.23 -9.05
N MET A 530 -4.14 -16.67 -9.97
CA MET A 530 -3.58 -15.32 -9.94
C MET A 530 -4.24 -14.43 -10.99
N GLU A 531 -5.55 -14.26 -10.85
CA GLU A 531 -6.43 -13.63 -11.86
C GLU A 531 -6.30 -12.10 -11.91
N THR A 532 -6.04 -11.43 -10.78
CA THR A 532 -6.12 -9.96 -10.67
C THR A 532 -4.81 -9.26 -10.27
N CYS A 533 -3.68 -9.97 -10.34
CA CYS A 533 -2.35 -9.38 -10.15
C CYS A 533 -1.56 -9.36 -11.47
N THR A 534 -0.51 -8.55 -11.52
CA THR A 534 0.45 -8.52 -12.63
C THR A 534 1.74 -9.20 -12.20
N ILE A 535 2.06 -10.31 -12.84
CA ILE A 535 3.28 -11.08 -12.62
C ILE A 535 4.36 -10.55 -13.56
N PHE A 536 5.47 -10.10 -12.98
CA PHE A 536 6.64 -9.66 -13.73
C PHE A 536 7.63 -10.81 -13.93
N ASN A 537 8.34 -10.77 -15.06
CA ASN A 537 9.43 -11.70 -15.34
C ASN A 537 10.64 -11.47 -14.41
N SER A 538 11.52 -12.47 -14.33
CA SER A 538 12.73 -12.44 -13.49
C SER A 538 14.01 -12.08 -14.25
N TRP A 539 13.92 -11.51 -15.46
CA TRP A 539 15.06 -11.44 -16.40
C TRP A 539 15.30 -10.06 -17.02
N ASP A 540 14.75 -8.99 -16.43
CA ASP A 540 14.98 -7.64 -16.90
C ASP A 540 14.99 -6.59 -15.77
N THR A 541 15.20 -5.33 -16.14
CA THR A 541 15.33 -4.19 -15.23
C THR A 541 14.00 -3.56 -14.83
N SER A 542 12.86 -4.24 -15.01
CA SER A 542 11.52 -3.69 -14.75
C SER A 542 11.37 -3.10 -13.34
N CYS A 543 11.89 -3.79 -12.32
CA CYS A 543 11.83 -3.34 -10.93
C CYS A 543 12.57 -2.01 -10.73
N ALA A 544 13.77 -1.88 -11.30
CA ALA A 544 14.53 -0.64 -11.24
C ALA A 544 13.90 0.48 -12.06
N ALA A 545 13.41 0.17 -13.27
CA ALA A 545 12.72 1.11 -14.14
C ALA A 545 11.48 1.69 -13.44
N LEU A 546 10.66 0.87 -12.81
CA LEU A 546 9.51 1.30 -12.01
C LEU A 546 9.91 1.88 -10.65
N ASN A 547 11.05 2.59 -10.59
CA ASN A 547 11.54 3.35 -9.45
C ASN A 547 11.77 2.49 -8.19
N GLY A 548 12.40 1.31 -8.35
CA GLY A 548 12.66 0.38 -7.25
C GLY A 548 11.40 -0.31 -6.75
N MET A 549 10.56 -0.76 -7.68
CA MET A 549 9.40 -1.61 -7.37
C MET A 549 9.87 -2.90 -6.72
N ASP A 550 9.14 -3.33 -5.68
CA ASP A 550 9.25 -4.66 -5.08
C ASP A 550 7.89 -5.36 -5.15
N PHE A 551 7.77 -6.54 -4.55
CA PHE A 551 6.54 -7.33 -4.57
C PHE A 551 5.84 -7.36 -3.21
N ASP A 552 6.08 -6.34 -2.37
CA ASP A 552 5.60 -6.29 -0.98
C ASP A 552 4.22 -5.63 -0.80
N GLY A 553 3.56 -5.27 -1.91
CA GLY A 553 2.24 -4.65 -1.96
C GLY A 553 2.06 -3.55 -3.02
N ASP A 554 3.12 -3.29 -3.78
CA ASP A 554 3.17 -2.34 -4.90
C ASP A 554 2.07 -2.58 -5.94
N ILE A 555 1.69 -1.51 -6.63
CA ILE A 555 0.65 -1.53 -7.68
C ILE A 555 1.17 -0.82 -8.93
N VAL A 556 0.76 -1.32 -10.09
CA VAL A 556 1.05 -0.70 -11.39
C VAL A 556 -0.23 -0.40 -12.15
N LEU A 557 -0.23 0.70 -12.89
CA LEU A 557 -1.23 1.00 -13.89
C LEU A 557 -0.80 0.38 -15.23
N LEU A 558 -1.67 -0.41 -15.83
CA LEU A 558 -1.53 -0.93 -17.18
C LEU A 558 -2.58 -0.31 -18.10
N THR A 559 -2.19 -0.01 -19.34
CA THR A 559 -3.10 0.44 -20.39
C THR A 559 -2.55 0.09 -21.76
N ASP A 560 -3.44 -0.29 -22.67
CA ASP A 560 -3.20 -0.51 -24.10
C ASP A 560 -3.51 0.75 -24.93
N ASN A 561 -3.71 1.91 -24.29
CA ASN A 561 -4.14 3.13 -24.96
C ASN A 561 -3.23 3.41 -26.18
N PRO A 562 -3.81 3.53 -27.40
CA PRO A 562 -3.03 3.53 -28.63
C PRO A 562 -2.11 4.76 -28.72
N VAL A 563 -2.47 5.89 -28.10
CA VAL A 563 -1.63 7.09 -28.07
C VAL A 563 -0.39 6.87 -27.22
N LEU A 564 -0.55 6.30 -26.04
CA LEU A 564 0.56 6.05 -25.13
C LEU A 564 1.47 4.93 -25.65
N VAL A 565 0.90 3.86 -26.20
CA VAL A 565 1.63 2.71 -26.74
C VAL A 565 2.45 3.11 -27.97
N ARG A 566 1.93 3.92 -28.89
CA ARG A 566 2.70 4.33 -30.09
C ARG A 566 3.76 5.38 -29.80
N ASN A 567 3.59 6.20 -28.75
CA ASN A 567 4.51 7.28 -28.42
C ASN A 567 5.54 6.92 -27.33
N ILE A 568 5.50 5.70 -26.78
CA ILE A 568 6.47 5.26 -25.77
C ILE A 568 7.88 5.17 -26.37
N LYS A 569 8.88 5.74 -25.69
CA LYS A 569 10.29 5.59 -26.05
C LYS A 569 10.96 4.72 -25.01
N ARG A 570 11.36 3.51 -25.40
CA ARG A 570 12.15 2.63 -24.52
C ARG A 570 13.44 3.34 -24.12
N GLN A 571 13.74 3.31 -22.83
CA GLN A 571 14.95 3.90 -22.25
C GLN A 571 15.57 2.89 -21.27
N PRO A 572 16.91 2.89 -21.11
CA PRO A 572 17.55 2.12 -20.05
C PRO A 572 17.04 2.52 -18.66
N ALA A 573 16.99 1.57 -17.74
CA ALA A 573 16.60 1.84 -16.36
C ALA A 573 17.63 2.76 -15.67
N LEU A 574 17.14 3.67 -14.82
CA LEU A 574 18.00 4.46 -13.93
C LEU A 574 18.36 3.61 -12.70
N MET A 575 19.64 3.29 -12.54
CA MET A 575 20.20 2.61 -11.38
C MET A 575 20.86 3.64 -10.48
N CYS A 576 20.15 4.05 -9.42
CA CYS A 576 20.64 5.03 -8.47
C CYS A 576 21.48 4.38 -7.38
N ALA A 577 22.62 4.96 -7.06
CA ALA A 577 23.46 4.58 -5.93
C ALA A 577 22.68 4.74 -4.62
N GLN A 578 22.73 3.73 -3.77
CA GLN A 578 22.01 3.70 -2.51
C GLN A 578 22.97 3.97 -1.34
N ARG A 579 22.73 5.04 -0.59
CA ARG A 579 23.53 5.35 0.61
C ARG A 579 23.33 4.25 1.66
N LYS A 580 24.41 3.65 2.12
CA LYS A 580 24.37 2.62 3.17
C LYS A 580 24.52 3.28 4.54
N ALA A 581 23.45 3.23 5.34
CA ALA A 581 23.52 3.61 6.75
C ALA A 581 24.31 2.59 7.58
N GLU A 582 24.99 3.06 8.62
CA GLU A 582 25.78 2.22 9.52
C GLU A 582 24.89 1.28 10.35
N LYS A 583 25.31 0.02 10.47
CA LYS A 583 24.66 -0.96 11.34
C LYS A 583 25.23 -0.84 12.77
N ARG A 584 24.37 -0.82 13.78
CA ARG A 584 24.75 -0.80 15.20
C ARG A 584 23.72 -1.49 16.09
N VAL A 585 24.08 -1.76 17.34
CA VAL A 585 23.12 -2.16 18.37
C VAL A 585 22.45 -0.89 18.90
N SER A 586 21.20 -0.64 18.50
CA SER A 586 20.50 0.62 18.74
C SER A 586 20.09 0.80 20.20
N SER A 587 20.42 1.96 20.77
CA SER A 587 19.88 2.45 22.05
C SER A 587 18.62 3.30 21.85
N GLU A 588 17.92 3.62 22.93
CA GLU A 588 16.76 4.55 22.88
C GLU A 588 17.15 5.94 22.34
N GLU A 589 18.36 6.41 22.64
CA GLU A 589 18.85 7.70 22.13
C GLU A 589 19.07 7.66 20.62
N ASP A 590 19.57 6.53 20.09
CA ASP A 590 19.74 6.34 18.64
C ASP A 590 18.39 6.43 17.91
N PHE A 591 17.34 5.80 18.46
CA PHE A 591 16.00 5.88 17.86
C PHE A 591 15.46 7.31 17.87
N ILE A 592 15.60 8.04 18.98
CA ILE A 592 15.14 9.43 19.08
C ILE A 592 15.87 10.31 18.05
N ARG A 593 17.19 10.17 17.91
CA ARG A 593 17.99 10.91 16.92
C ARG A 593 17.55 10.56 15.49
N SER A 594 17.42 9.28 15.20
CA SER A 594 16.99 8.78 13.89
C SER A 594 15.62 9.35 13.51
N ASN A 595 14.64 9.41 14.43
CA ASN A 595 13.35 10.02 14.13
C ASN A 595 13.46 11.52 13.84
N ILE A 596 14.30 12.25 14.60
CA ILE A 596 14.50 13.69 14.41
C ILE A 596 15.11 14.01 13.05
N GLU A 597 15.99 13.15 12.57
CA GLU A 597 16.63 13.25 11.25
C GLU A 597 15.64 12.95 10.12
N SER A 598 14.69 12.03 10.34
CA SER A 598 13.64 11.67 9.36
C SER A 598 12.35 12.51 9.46
N PHE A 599 12.26 13.51 10.35
CA PHE A 599 11.07 14.37 10.44
C PHE A 599 10.91 15.28 9.21
N GLY A 600 9.79 15.12 8.51
CA GLY A 600 9.45 15.90 7.30
C GLY A 600 9.09 15.00 6.11
N ASN A 601 8.59 15.59 5.04
CA ASN A 601 8.30 14.88 3.80
C ASN A 601 8.73 15.72 2.59
N ASP A 602 9.96 15.52 2.13
CA ASP A 602 10.51 16.26 1.00
C ASP A 602 10.17 15.62 -0.36
N ILE A 603 9.67 14.36 -0.38
CA ILE A 603 9.39 13.62 -1.63
C ILE A 603 8.35 14.37 -2.49
N GLY A 604 7.28 14.87 -1.85
CA GLY A 604 6.24 15.63 -2.56
C GLY A 604 6.78 16.93 -3.16
N GLN A 605 7.63 17.62 -2.41
CA GLN A 605 8.27 18.85 -2.86
C GLN A 605 9.26 18.59 -4.02
N THR A 606 10.10 17.56 -3.91
CA THR A 606 11.02 17.12 -4.97
C THR A 606 10.24 16.80 -6.24
N THR A 607 9.13 16.07 -6.13
CA THR A 607 8.26 15.74 -7.28
C THR A 607 7.71 16.98 -7.95
N ASN A 608 7.24 17.96 -7.18
CA ASN A 608 6.73 19.22 -7.72
C ASN A 608 7.81 20.01 -8.47
N TRP A 609 9.04 20.07 -7.93
CA TRP A 609 10.15 20.72 -8.62
C TRP A 609 10.48 20.04 -9.95
N ILE A 610 10.46 18.70 -10.00
CA ILE A 610 10.69 17.94 -11.22
C ILE A 610 9.61 18.27 -12.27
N THR A 611 8.34 18.30 -11.87
CA THR A 611 7.22 18.70 -12.74
C THR A 611 7.43 20.11 -13.31
N SER A 612 7.85 21.08 -12.48
CA SER A 612 8.19 22.43 -12.96
C SER A 612 9.37 22.41 -13.94
N MET A 613 10.36 21.54 -13.75
CA MET A 613 11.47 21.39 -14.70
C MET A 613 11.00 20.84 -16.05
N PHE A 614 10.01 19.94 -16.10
CA PHE A 614 9.41 19.50 -17.37
C PHE A 614 8.75 20.65 -18.12
N GLU A 615 8.00 21.50 -17.42
CA GLU A 615 7.33 22.66 -18.01
C GLU A 615 8.39 23.62 -18.61
N VAL A 616 9.39 24.00 -17.83
CA VAL A 616 10.46 24.91 -18.28
C VAL A 616 11.24 24.29 -19.46
N ARG A 617 11.51 22.98 -19.41
CA ARG A 617 12.22 22.25 -20.46
C ARG A 617 11.46 22.28 -21.79
N SER A 618 10.14 22.32 -21.77
CA SER A 618 9.31 22.29 -22.98
C SER A 618 9.49 23.52 -23.88
N HIS A 619 9.98 24.64 -23.33
CA HIS A 619 10.30 25.87 -24.07
C HIS A 619 11.64 25.82 -24.84
N PHE A 620 12.44 24.76 -24.66
CA PHE A 620 13.77 24.63 -25.27
C PHE A 620 13.81 23.53 -26.33
N LYS A 621 14.64 23.73 -27.36
CA LYS A 621 14.89 22.69 -28.39
C LYS A 621 15.68 21.53 -27.77
N PRO A 622 15.42 20.26 -28.15
CA PRO A 622 16.12 19.09 -27.60
C PRO A 622 17.65 19.17 -27.63
N GLU A 623 18.21 19.83 -28.65
CA GLU A 623 19.66 19.97 -28.81
C GLU A 623 20.30 21.06 -27.96
N SER A 624 19.51 21.94 -27.35
CA SER A 624 20.01 23.07 -26.58
C SER A 624 20.67 22.62 -25.27
N LYS A 625 21.58 23.45 -24.76
CA LYS A 625 22.24 23.21 -23.48
C LYS A 625 21.23 23.16 -22.33
N GLU A 626 20.24 24.05 -22.36
CA GLU A 626 19.18 24.17 -21.36
C GLU A 626 18.33 22.89 -21.32
N TYR A 627 17.92 22.37 -22.47
CA TYR A 627 17.14 21.14 -22.55
C TYR A 627 17.91 19.93 -21.99
N LYS A 628 19.18 19.80 -22.37
CA LYS A 628 20.06 18.71 -21.89
C LYS A 628 20.30 18.82 -20.38
N THR A 629 20.54 20.03 -19.88
CA THR A 629 20.73 20.29 -18.44
C THR A 629 19.49 19.96 -17.63
N LEU A 630 18.29 20.38 -18.08
CA LEU A 630 17.04 20.09 -17.40
C LEU A 630 16.71 18.59 -17.46
N SER A 631 16.98 17.91 -18.58
CA SER A 631 16.78 16.46 -18.69
C SER A 631 17.66 15.67 -17.72
N TYR A 632 18.92 16.08 -17.58
CA TYR A 632 19.83 15.55 -16.56
C TYR A 632 19.29 15.77 -15.14
N ARG A 633 18.87 16.99 -14.80
CA ARG A 633 18.32 17.32 -13.46
C ARG A 633 17.03 16.55 -13.15
N ILE A 634 16.15 16.37 -14.13
CA ILE A 634 14.93 15.56 -13.99
C ILE A 634 15.28 14.12 -13.61
N ARG A 635 16.27 13.50 -14.26
CA ARG A 635 16.74 12.14 -13.93
C ARG A 635 17.37 12.08 -12.53
N CYS A 636 18.18 13.08 -12.17
CA CYS A 636 18.71 13.20 -10.80
C CYS A 636 17.61 13.33 -9.74
N GLY A 637 16.46 13.88 -10.12
CA GLY A 637 15.27 13.93 -9.27
C GLY A 637 14.83 12.55 -8.74
N GLN A 638 15.02 11.47 -9.50
CA GLN A 638 14.78 10.11 -9.03
C GLN A 638 15.75 9.71 -7.90
N LEU A 639 17.04 10.00 -8.05
CA LEU A 639 18.05 9.72 -7.01
C LEU A 639 17.69 10.41 -5.69
N TYR A 640 17.31 11.69 -5.75
CA TYR A 640 16.85 12.43 -4.56
C TYR A 640 15.59 11.82 -3.92
N GLN A 641 14.62 11.37 -4.72
CA GLN A 641 13.43 10.69 -4.19
C GLN A 641 13.77 9.37 -3.50
N GLN A 642 14.66 8.56 -4.08
CA GLN A 642 15.06 7.27 -3.51
C GLN A 642 15.84 7.46 -2.21
N ASN A 643 16.77 8.42 -2.16
CA ASN A 643 17.50 8.77 -0.93
C ASN A 643 16.56 9.22 0.21
N ASN A 644 15.49 9.95 -0.11
CA ASN A 644 14.47 10.37 0.87
C ASN A 644 13.46 9.27 1.24
N SER A 645 13.42 8.17 0.48
CA SER A 645 12.51 7.04 0.74
C SER A 645 13.14 5.93 1.60
N LEU A 646 14.47 5.94 1.74
CA LEU A 646 15.26 4.94 2.47
C LEU A 646 15.62 5.34 3.91
N LEU A 647 15.17 6.52 4.32
CA LEU A 647 15.16 7.04 5.69
C LEU A 647 13.76 6.92 6.31
#